data_AF-A0A2E6PZI9-F1
#
_entry.id   AF-A0A2E6PZI9-F1
#
_cell.length_a   1.000
_cell.length_b   1.000
_cell.length_c   1.000
_cell.angle_alpha   90.00
_cell.angle_beta   90.00
_cell.angle_gamma   90.00
#
_symmetry.space_group_name_H-M   'P 1'
#
loop_
_entity.id
_entity.type
_entity.pdbx_description
1 polymer ?
#
loop_
_entity_poly.entity_id
_entity_poly.type
_entity_poly.pdbx_seq_one_letter_code
_entity_poly.pdbx_strand_id
1 'polypeptide(L)'
;MYNRKMESCMALFFTAMMLFVSMSAVIPVTEISDQKHEPSYSTSDTGSPIQYTSSHTTALVGPPGRTAILEMPGGHDYTRPLPLVVALHGFGRSGTSITERMGLTDSIHENEHLLLRPDGIRHYQSFPFPRFWNATDACCIEGGPWGPTPSDDVNWLEDIVEDAIQNYGADPEGVIFMGFSNGAFMSHRMACEKGTLMRSIVALNGVTWNNFTKCQNTGSPDILHVHATEDDYVDYDGAPQVSLGGNPIGVSPHPGANTTLANWANRYGCDQNRVFQGALDLSNYIPGIETDWFDYPNCNSGERVSHWRINDGMHNDFLPFDGTDVWANETFNWAIQGFVRDSDGDGYRDDVDAFIYNPTEWTDLDGDGYGSNVDECDTDPNAITDSDGDGYCFPLDQFPNDPTEWFDTDADGVGDNADVFPNDPLEITDSDGDGVGDNGDAFPLWPGEWSDSDGDGIGDNGDAFPFDPSESIDTDGDGVGNNADAFPGDPNETRDTDGDGFGDNADLFPDDQNEWRDRDGDGVGDNGDVFPNDGTESVDSDGDGVGDNGDAFPFDPSENTDTDGDGIGDNSDAFPTDPSETGDMDGDGVGNNADAFPANPFEAYDSDGDGFGDNSDAFPNDANETEDSDGDGVGDNADAFPNDSDETKDTDGDGVGDNADVFPENKEESADTDGDGVGDNADAFPSWPAEWIDTDGDGVGDNADVFPLNPDETRDSDLDGVGDNSDYRPYDSSIQSADDVDSFPLIPAMGAGMVILVGLFVAQKKFTGDKRRGSRSSRGDLEEEYEEEYEYYDDYDYYEEE
;
A
#
# COMPACT_ATOMS: atom_id res chain seq x y z
N MET A 1 -90.91 -48.61 7.47
CA MET A 1 -91.08 -48.28 6.04
C MET A 1 -90.64 -46.84 5.85
N TYR A 2 -89.74 -46.43 4.97
CA TYR A 2 -89.42 -46.75 3.56
C TYR A 2 -89.71 -45.51 2.72
N ASN A 3 -88.92 -45.34 1.64
CA ASN A 3 -89.02 -44.29 0.64
C ASN A 3 -90.45 -44.15 0.05
N ARG A 4 -90.68 -43.04 -0.67
CA ARG A 4 -91.96 -42.61 -1.31
C ARG A 4 -92.97 -41.81 -0.45
N LYS A 5 -92.52 -40.72 0.21
CA LYS A 5 -93.40 -39.59 0.56
C LYS A 5 -92.81 -38.17 0.41
N MET A 6 -91.65 -37.99 -0.23
CA MET A 6 -91.11 -36.66 -0.60
C MET A 6 -90.73 -36.47 -2.08
N GLU A 7 -90.85 -37.51 -2.91
CA GLU A 7 -90.66 -37.45 -4.39
C GLU A 7 -91.81 -36.70 -5.13
N SER A 8 -92.51 -35.78 -4.44
CA SER A 8 -93.61 -35.00 -5.03
C SER A 8 -93.78 -33.59 -4.43
N CYS A 9 -92.85 -33.13 -3.58
CA CYS A 9 -92.86 -31.75 -3.06
C CYS A 9 -91.63 -30.92 -3.49
N MET A 10 -90.49 -31.54 -3.82
CA MET A 10 -89.31 -30.80 -4.33
C MET A 10 -89.40 -30.43 -5.83
N ALA A 11 -90.38 -30.97 -6.56
CA ALA A 11 -90.61 -30.68 -7.98
C ALA A 11 -91.25 -29.29 -8.26
N LEU A 12 -91.49 -28.47 -7.23
CA LEU A 12 -92.13 -27.15 -7.33
C LEU A 12 -91.24 -25.97 -6.90
N PHE A 13 -90.00 -26.23 -6.45
CA PHE A 13 -89.00 -25.18 -6.19
C PHE A 13 -87.91 -25.11 -7.27
N PHE A 14 -87.59 -26.23 -7.93
CA PHE A 14 -86.55 -26.30 -8.96
C PHE A 14 -86.93 -25.76 -10.35
N THR A 15 -88.18 -25.34 -10.55
CA THR A 15 -88.67 -24.82 -11.84
C THR A 15 -88.87 -23.30 -11.88
N ALA A 16 -88.63 -22.60 -10.78
CA ALA A 16 -88.74 -21.14 -10.68
C ALA A 16 -87.41 -20.38 -10.89
N MET A 17 -86.28 -21.09 -10.89
CA MET A 17 -84.92 -20.51 -10.91
C MET A 17 -84.15 -20.85 -12.20
N MET A 18 -84.85 -20.90 -13.35
CA MET A 18 -84.26 -21.21 -14.67
C MET A 18 -84.75 -20.30 -15.81
N LEU A 19 -85.43 -19.19 -15.51
CA LEU A 19 -85.96 -18.25 -16.50
C LEU A 19 -85.80 -16.78 -16.09
N PHE A 20 -84.57 -16.33 -15.82
CA PHE A 20 -84.18 -14.92 -15.89
C PHE A 20 -82.67 -14.76 -16.17
N VAL A 21 -82.22 -15.31 -17.31
CA VAL A 21 -80.87 -15.06 -17.87
C VAL A 21 -81.03 -14.50 -19.29
N SER A 22 -81.38 -13.21 -19.39
CA SER A 22 -81.47 -12.51 -20.68
C SER A 22 -81.65 -10.98 -20.53
N MET A 23 -80.82 -10.29 -19.73
CA MET A 23 -80.54 -8.84 -19.90
C MET A 23 -79.41 -8.36 -18.95
N SER A 24 -78.19 -8.82 -19.24
CA SER A 24 -76.98 -8.06 -18.93
C SER A 24 -76.39 -7.62 -20.27
N ALA A 25 -75.89 -6.38 -20.36
CA ALA A 25 -75.27 -5.91 -21.59
C ALA A 25 -73.99 -6.69 -21.86
N VAL A 26 -73.81 -7.16 -23.11
CA VAL A 26 -72.51 -7.68 -23.55
C VAL A 26 -71.60 -6.49 -23.78
N ILE A 27 -70.89 -6.08 -22.73
CA ILE A 27 -69.61 -5.41 -22.91
C ILE A 27 -68.70 -6.47 -23.53
N PRO A 28 -68.04 -6.20 -24.67
CA PRO A 28 -67.11 -7.16 -25.25
C PRO A 28 -65.90 -7.28 -24.32
N VAL A 29 -65.75 -8.43 -23.67
CA VAL A 29 -64.45 -8.86 -23.18
C VAL A 29 -63.62 -9.13 -24.43
N THR A 30 -62.76 -8.18 -24.80
CA THR A 30 -61.64 -8.46 -25.68
C THR A 30 -60.69 -9.35 -24.91
N GLU A 31 -60.59 -10.62 -25.30
CA GLU A 31 -59.45 -11.46 -24.96
C GLU A 31 -58.20 -10.76 -25.51
N ILE A 32 -57.46 -10.07 -24.64
CA ILE A 32 -56.09 -9.67 -24.93
C ILE A 32 -55.29 -10.97 -24.89
N SER A 33 -54.51 -11.20 -25.96
CA SER A 33 -53.79 -12.45 -26.16
C SER A 33 -52.76 -12.69 -25.06
N ASP A 34 -52.47 -13.95 -24.76
CA ASP A 34 -51.18 -14.36 -24.20
C ASP A 34 -50.07 -13.96 -25.18
N GLN A 35 -49.61 -12.72 -25.08
CA GLN A 35 -48.34 -12.26 -25.62
C GLN A 35 -47.56 -11.65 -24.46
N LYS A 36 -46.52 -12.36 -24.01
CA LYS A 36 -45.36 -11.68 -23.45
C LYS A 36 -44.93 -10.65 -24.50
N HIS A 37 -45.02 -9.38 -24.15
CA HIS A 37 -44.58 -8.31 -25.04
C HIS A 37 -43.06 -8.22 -24.93
N GLU A 38 -42.36 -8.60 -26.00
CA GLU A 38 -40.99 -8.14 -26.21
C GLU A 38 -41.04 -6.60 -26.25
N PRO A 39 -40.29 -5.87 -25.41
CA PRO A 39 -40.42 -4.42 -25.32
C PRO A 39 -39.98 -3.74 -26.63
N SER A 40 -40.94 -3.19 -27.36
CA SER A 40 -40.69 -2.47 -28.61
C SER A 40 -40.42 -0.99 -28.30
N TYR A 41 -39.23 -0.70 -27.78
CA TYR A 41 -38.79 0.67 -27.48
C TYR A 41 -38.92 1.59 -28.70
N SER A 42 -39.64 2.70 -28.54
CA SER A 42 -39.52 3.87 -29.41
C SER A 42 -38.52 4.83 -28.78
N THR A 43 -37.44 5.13 -29.50
CA THR A 43 -36.26 5.90 -29.05
C THR A 43 -36.57 7.40 -28.92
N SER A 44 -37.53 7.79 -28.07
CA SER A 44 -37.99 9.18 -27.94
C SER A 44 -38.80 9.48 -26.67
N ASP A 45 -38.61 8.76 -25.56
CA ASP A 45 -39.33 9.00 -24.29
C ASP A 45 -38.44 8.71 -23.05
N THR A 46 -37.14 8.97 -23.21
CA THR A 46 -36.04 8.71 -22.27
C THR A 46 -35.72 9.98 -21.46
N GLY A 47 -36.63 10.37 -20.55
CA GLY A 47 -36.45 11.62 -19.79
C GLY A 47 -37.72 12.23 -19.20
N SER A 48 -38.75 11.44 -18.88
CA SER A 48 -39.99 11.97 -18.28
C SER A 48 -40.66 11.03 -17.25
N PRO A 49 -41.38 11.58 -16.25
CA PRO A 49 -42.16 10.80 -15.30
C PRO A 49 -43.35 10.11 -16.00
N ILE A 50 -43.58 8.84 -15.68
CA ILE A 50 -44.67 8.04 -16.28
C ILE A 50 -46.04 8.73 -16.06
N GLN A 51 -46.80 8.90 -17.13
CA GLN A 51 -48.15 9.48 -17.07
C GLN A 51 -49.21 8.38 -16.99
N TYR A 52 -49.40 7.81 -15.80
CA TYR A 52 -50.45 6.82 -15.56
C TYR A 52 -51.84 7.38 -15.86
N THR A 53 -52.69 6.57 -16.49
CA THR A 53 -54.12 6.88 -16.63
C THR A 53 -54.88 6.53 -15.35
N SER A 54 -55.96 7.25 -15.06
CA SER A 54 -56.88 6.97 -13.92
C SER A 54 -57.79 5.75 -14.18
N SER A 55 -57.19 4.63 -14.57
CA SER A 55 -57.84 3.34 -14.83
C SER A 55 -56.93 2.23 -14.32
N HIS A 56 -57.45 1.04 -14.02
CA HIS A 56 -56.64 -0.05 -13.49
C HIS A 56 -56.35 -1.11 -14.55
N THR A 57 -55.10 -1.54 -14.65
CA THR A 57 -54.68 -2.75 -15.35
C THR A 57 -54.76 -3.93 -14.37
N THR A 58 -55.14 -5.12 -14.84
CA THR A 58 -55.16 -6.32 -13.99
C THR A 58 -54.54 -7.53 -14.67
N ALA A 59 -53.84 -8.34 -13.88
CA ALA A 59 -53.23 -9.61 -14.30
C ALA A 59 -53.60 -10.74 -13.34
N LEU A 60 -53.41 -11.98 -13.78
CA LEU A 60 -53.50 -13.17 -12.92
C LEU A 60 -52.10 -13.74 -12.74
N VAL A 61 -51.62 -13.72 -11.49
CA VAL A 61 -50.32 -14.27 -11.10
C VAL A 61 -50.46 -15.62 -10.40
N GLY A 62 -49.45 -16.47 -10.52
CA GLY A 62 -49.34 -17.76 -9.83
C GLY A 62 -49.81 -19.00 -10.60
N PRO A 63 -49.57 -20.19 -10.02
CA PRO A 63 -49.71 -21.46 -10.72
C PRO A 63 -51.15 -21.82 -11.12
N PRO A 64 -51.36 -22.50 -12.28
CA PRO A 64 -52.68 -22.95 -12.73
C PRO A 64 -53.44 -23.77 -11.69
N GLY A 65 -54.55 -23.20 -11.20
CA GLY A 65 -55.40 -23.78 -10.15
C GLY A 65 -55.36 -23.04 -8.82
N ARG A 66 -54.38 -22.15 -8.60
CA ARG A 66 -54.36 -21.20 -7.48
C ARG A 66 -53.68 -19.89 -7.90
N THR A 67 -54.45 -19.02 -8.54
CA THR A 67 -54.01 -17.69 -8.98
C THR A 67 -54.45 -16.59 -8.00
N ALA A 68 -53.70 -15.51 -7.92
CA ALA A 68 -54.11 -14.24 -7.32
C ALA A 68 -54.40 -13.20 -8.43
N ILE A 69 -55.06 -12.09 -8.07
CA ILE A 69 -55.20 -10.93 -8.97
C ILE A 69 -54.15 -9.91 -8.56
N LEU A 70 -53.30 -9.51 -9.51
CA LEU A 70 -52.49 -8.31 -9.44
C LEU A 70 -53.28 -7.16 -10.09
N GLU A 71 -53.30 -6.00 -9.45
CA GLU A 71 -53.91 -4.76 -9.95
C GLU A 71 -52.86 -3.66 -9.95
N MET A 72 -52.83 -2.86 -11.01
CA MET A 72 -51.72 -1.98 -11.37
C MET A 72 -52.26 -0.68 -11.97
N PRO A 73 -51.48 0.42 -11.97
CA PRO A 73 -51.85 1.64 -12.68
C PRO A 73 -52.16 1.39 -14.17
N GLY A 74 -53.03 2.23 -14.74
CA GLY A 74 -53.51 2.09 -16.11
C GLY A 74 -52.50 2.59 -17.12
N GLY A 75 -51.82 1.68 -17.80
CA GLY A 75 -50.62 2.00 -18.58
C GLY A 75 -49.33 1.96 -17.76
N HIS A 76 -49.30 1.18 -16.68
CA HIS A 76 -48.06 0.78 -16.00
C HIS A 76 -47.07 0.15 -16.99
N ASP A 77 -45.81 0.60 -16.96
CA ASP A 77 -44.71 0.02 -17.74
C ASP A 77 -43.95 -0.98 -16.89
N TYR A 78 -43.78 -2.21 -17.37
CA TYR A 78 -43.21 -3.29 -16.59
C TYR A 78 -41.68 -3.20 -16.46
N THR A 79 -41.01 -2.34 -17.23
CA THR A 79 -39.58 -2.07 -17.02
C THR A 79 -39.35 -1.14 -15.83
N ARG A 80 -40.30 -0.26 -15.49
CA ARG A 80 -40.13 0.81 -14.50
C ARG A 80 -40.78 0.39 -13.16
N PRO A 81 -40.01 -0.14 -12.19
CA PRO A 81 -40.58 -0.91 -11.08
C PRO A 81 -41.35 -0.07 -10.06
N LEU A 82 -42.41 -0.65 -9.49
CA LEU A 82 -43.23 -0.03 -8.44
C LEU A 82 -43.33 -0.91 -7.18
N PRO A 83 -43.47 -0.31 -5.97
CA PRO A 83 -43.72 -1.04 -4.73
C PRO A 83 -44.92 -1.99 -4.82
N LEU A 84 -44.89 -3.10 -4.08
CA LEU A 84 -45.90 -4.16 -4.16
C LEU A 84 -46.61 -4.37 -2.83
N VAL A 85 -47.87 -3.95 -2.75
CA VAL A 85 -48.72 -4.18 -1.57
C VAL A 85 -49.45 -5.52 -1.69
N VAL A 86 -49.10 -6.47 -0.82
CA VAL A 86 -49.72 -7.80 -0.74
C VAL A 86 -50.79 -7.82 0.36
N ALA A 87 -52.07 -7.80 -0.04
CA ALA A 87 -53.21 -7.60 0.85
C ALA A 87 -53.83 -8.93 1.35
N LEU A 88 -53.47 -9.35 2.57
CA LEU A 88 -53.90 -10.62 3.17
C LEU A 88 -55.20 -10.49 3.99
N HIS A 89 -56.28 -11.10 3.47
CA HIS A 89 -57.61 -10.99 4.06
C HIS A 89 -57.79 -11.77 5.39
N GLY A 90 -58.68 -11.29 6.26
CA GLY A 90 -59.08 -12.00 7.49
C GLY A 90 -59.90 -13.28 7.24
N PHE A 91 -60.17 -14.05 8.31
CA PHE A 91 -60.87 -15.34 8.19
C PHE A 91 -62.27 -15.20 7.58
N GLY A 92 -62.60 -16.05 6.61
CA GLY A 92 -63.89 -16.08 5.92
C GLY A 92 -64.11 -14.99 4.87
N ARG A 93 -63.10 -14.15 4.57
CA ARG A 93 -63.15 -13.05 3.59
C ARG A 93 -62.55 -13.45 2.24
N SER A 94 -62.20 -12.47 1.42
CA SER A 94 -61.49 -12.60 0.13
C SER A 94 -60.59 -11.39 -0.12
N GLY A 95 -59.63 -11.51 -1.04
CA GLY A 95 -58.69 -10.44 -1.42
C GLY A 95 -59.40 -9.12 -1.77
N THR A 96 -60.37 -9.17 -2.69
CA THR A 96 -61.23 -8.01 -3.04
C THR A 96 -61.86 -7.36 -1.80
N SER A 97 -62.41 -8.17 -0.89
CA SER A 97 -63.13 -7.66 0.30
C SER A 97 -62.23 -7.16 1.44
N ILE A 98 -60.90 -7.31 1.34
CA ILE A 98 -59.97 -6.62 2.24
C ILE A 98 -59.42 -5.35 1.60
N THR A 99 -59.14 -5.33 0.29
CA THR A 99 -58.68 -4.11 -0.40
C THR A 99 -59.76 -3.05 -0.47
N GLU A 100 -61.00 -3.43 -0.81
CA GLU A 100 -62.20 -2.58 -0.67
C GLU A 100 -62.39 -2.04 0.75
N ARG A 101 -61.98 -2.81 1.77
CA ARG A 101 -62.17 -2.44 3.17
C ARG A 101 -61.11 -1.45 3.63
N MET A 102 -59.85 -1.64 3.22
CA MET A 102 -58.68 -0.88 3.66
C MET A 102 -58.37 0.38 2.82
N GLY A 103 -59.13 0.68 1.75
CA GLY A 103 -58.82 1.78 0.82
C GLY A 103 -57.71 1.47 -0.18
N LEU A 104 -57.22 0.22 -0.21
CA LEU A 104 -56.02 -0.15 -0.98
C LEU A 104 -56.21 -0.19 -2.50
N THR A 105 -57.45 -0.04 -2.98
CA THR A 105 -57.76 -0.04 -4.42
C THR A 105 -57.47 1.33 -5.05
N ASP A 106 -57.93 2.41 -4.43
CA ASP A 106 -57.75 3.77 -4.97
C ASP A 106 -56.34 4.31 -4.65
N SER A 107 -55.73 3.82 -3.56
CA SER A 107 -54.33 4.11 -3.18
C SER A 107 -53.28 3.67 -4.21
N ILE A 108 -53.62 2.78 -5.16
CA ILE A 108 -52.78 2.42 -6.32
C ILE A 108 -52.33 3.68 -7.07
N HIS A 109 -53.24 4.66 -7.17
CA HIS A 109 -52.99 5.94 -7.82
C HIS A 109 -52.52 7.04 -6.84
N GLU A 110 -52.96 7.02 -5.57
CA GLU A 110 -52.53 8.04 -4.60
C GLU A 110 -51.07 7.87 -4.14
N ASN A 111 -50.59 6.62 -4.03
CA ASN A 111 -49.22 6.32 -3.56
C ASN A 111 -48.38 5.49 -4.57
N GLU A 112 -48.81 5.43 -5.84
CA GLU A 112 -48.06 4.84 -6.97
C GLU A 112 -47.49 3.44 -6.68
N HIS A 113 -48.36 2.46 -6.41
CA HIS A 113 -47.97 1.08 -6.09
C HIS A 113 -48.80 0.03 -6.82
N LEU A 114 -48.26 -1.18 -6.92
CA LEU A 114 -49.00 -2.36 -7.37
C LEU A 114 -49.74 -3.01 -6.20
N LEU A 115 -50.89 -3.63 -6.48
CA LEU A 115 -51.75 -4.26 -5.47
C LEU A 115 -51.98 -5.74 -5.79
N LEU A 116 -51.35 -6.61 -5.01
CA LEU A 116 -51.57 -8.05 -5.07
C LEU A 116 -52.64 -8.45 -4.04
N ARG A 117 -53.80 -8.91 -4.51
CA ARG A 117 -54.96 -9.27 -3.68
C ARG A 117 -55.24 -10.78 -3.69
N PRO A 118 -54.40 -11.60 -3.03
CA PRO A 118 -54.50 -13.05 -3.07
C PRO A 118 -55.68 -13.59 -2.26
N ASP A 119 -56.17 -14.77 -2.65
CA ASP A 119 -57.37 -15.39 -2.07
C ASP A 119 -57.00 -16.70 -1.36
N GLY A 120 -57.18 -16.73 -0.04
CA GLY A 120 -56.89 -17.89 0.81
C GLY A 120 -57.72 -19.13 0.46
N ILE A 121 -57.23 -20.32 0.82
CA ILE A 121 -57.91 -21.58 0.46
C ILE A 121 -59.22 -21.77 1.24
N ARG A 122 -60.18 -22.49 0.65
CA ARG A 122 -61.51 -22.72 1.27
C ARG A 122 -61.53 -23.94 2.18
N HIS A 123 -62.14 -23.83 3.37
CA HIS A 123 -62.30 -24.94 4.30
C HIS A 123 -63.44 -25.88 3.87
N TYR A 124 -63.12 -26.92 3.10
CA TYR A 124 -64.10 -27.83 2.49
C TYR A 124 -64.98 -28.64 3.46
N GLN A 125 -64.65 -28.70 4.76
CA GLN A 125 -65.42 -29.48 5.74
C GLN A 125 -66.53 -28.65 6.42
N SER A 126 -66.56 -27.33 6.20
CA SER A 126 -67.29 -26.38 7.02
C SER A 126 -68.10 -25.41 6.14
N PHE A 127 -69.43 -25.59 6.04
CA PHE A 127 -70.29 -24.67 5.28
C PHE A 127 -70.38 -23.30 6.01
N PRO A 128 -70.18 -22.14 5.35
CA PRO A 128 -70.27 -21.86 3.91
C PRO A 128 -68.93 -21.87 3.14
N PHE A 129 -67.97 -22.69 3.55
CA PHE A 129 -66.63 -22.85 2.97
C PHE A 129 -65.78 -21.55 3.03
N PRO A 130 -65.51 -21.05 4.26
CA PRO A 130 -64.72 -19.82 4.47
C PRO A 130 -63.32 -19.96 3.87
N ARG A 131 -62.78 -18.86 3.33
CA ARG A 131 -61.34 -18.76 3.00
C ARG A 131 -60.52 -18.50 4.25
N PHE A 132 -59.27 -18.94 4.26
CA PHE A 132 -58.32 -18.69 5.35
C PHE A 132 -56.87 -18.83 4.88
N TRP A 133 -55.95 -18.44 5.75
CA TRP A 133 -54.51 -18.66 5.65
C TRP A 133 -54.03 -19.67 6.69
N ASN A 134 -53.16 -20.59 6.26
CA ASN A 134 -52.38 -21.49 7.12
C ASN A 134 -51.26 -20.70 7.82
N ALA A 135 -51.66 -19.81 8.73
CA ALA A 135 -50.80 -18.88 9.43
C ALA A 135 -50.03 -19.57 10.59
N THR A 136 -49.96 -18.93 11.76
CA THR A 136 -49.22 -19.43 12.93
C THR A 136 -50.06 -20.32 13.83
N ASP A 137 -49.44 -20.93 14.84
CA ASP A 137 -50.15 -21.69 15.87
C ASP A 137 -51.07 -20.84 16.78
N ALA A 138 -50.93 -19.51 16.72
CA ALA A 138 -51.75 -18.55 17.45
C ALA A 138 -53.13 -18.30 16.80
N CYS A 139 -53.28 -18.49 15.48
CA CYS A 139 -54.59 -18.46 14.83
C CYS A 139 -54.62 -19.24 13.50
N CYS A 140 -55.65 -20.03 13.21
CA CYS A 140 -56.80 -20.44 14.02
C CYS A 140 -57.13 -21.94 13.78
N ILE A 141 -56.14 -22.68 13.26
CA ILE A 141 -56.33 -23.96 12.56
C ILE A 141 -55.22 -24.94 12.94
N GLU A 142 -53.94 -24.55 12.94
CA GLU A 142 -52.88 -25.33 13.59
C GLU A 142 -53.02 -25.21 15.13
N GLY A 143 -53.82 -26.10 15.71
CA GLY A 143 -54.20 -26.08 17.14
C GLY A 143 -55.69 -25.82 17.38
N GLY A 144 -56.40 -25.29 16.39
CA GLY A 144 -57.85 -25.03 16.44
C GLY A 144 -58.71 -26.26 16.09
N PRO A 145 -60.04 -26.20 16.34
CA PRO A 145 -60.97 -27.30 16.09
C PRO A 145 -61.21 -27.61 14.60
N TRP A 146 -60.70 -26.76 13.70
CA TRP A 146 -60.90 -26.88 12.25
C TRP A 146 -59.88 -27.79 11.55
N GLY A 147 -58.77 -28.12 12.22
CA GLY A 147 -57.80 -29.13 11.79
C GLY A 147 -56.87 -28.72 10.63
N PRO A 148 -55.63 -29.24 10.58
CA PRO A 148 -54.64 -28.82 9.60
C PRO A 148 -55.05 -29.18 8.17
N THR A 149 -54.94 -28.20 7.27
CA THR A 149 -55.04 -28.41 5.82
C THR A 149 -53.63 -28.43 5.21
N PRO A 150 -53.36 -29.31 4.23
CA PRO A 150 -52.05 -29.41 3.59
C PRO A 150 -51.85 -28.32 2.52
N SER A 151 -52.18 -27.06 2.85
CA SER A 151 -51.87 -25.91 2.01
C SER A 151 -50.52 -25.31 2.42
N ASP A 152 -49.60 -25.29 1.48
CA ASP A 152 -48.42 -24.44 1.57
C ASP A 152 -48.83 -23.03 1.14
N ASP A 153 -49.13 -22.19 2.12
CA ASP A 153 -49.49 -20.79 1.90
C ASP A 153 -48.27 -19.87 1.95
N VAL A 154 -47.10 -20.36 2.41
CA VAL A 154 -45.87 -19.57 2.50
C VAL A 154 -45.17 -19.56 1.15
N ASN A 155 -44.84 -20.74 0.61
CA ASN A 155 -44.17 -20.82 -0.69
C ASN A 155 -45.10 -20.37 -1.83
N TRP A 156 -46.44 -20.53 -1.69
CA TRP A 156 -47.36 -19.96 -2.68
C TRP A 156 -47.47 -18.42 -2.63
N LEU A 157 -47.30 -17.79 -1.46
CA LEU A 157 -47.24 -16.32 -1.38
C LEU A 157 -45.91 -15.77 -1.91
N GLU A 158 -44.83 -16.56 -1.83
CA GLU A 158 -43.56 -16.32 -2.53
C GLU A 158 -43.74 -16.45 -4.05
N ASP A 159 -44.25 -17.58 -4.55
CA ASP A 159 -44.49 -17.85 -5.99
C ASP A 159 -45.17 -16.65 -6.70
N ILE A 160 -46.19 -16.04 -6.07
CA ILE A 160 -46.97 -14.95 -6.68
C ILE A 160 -46.34 -13.56 -6.54
N VAL A 161 -45.42 -13.38 -5.60
CA VAL A 161 -44.62 -12.15 -5.48
C VAL A 161 -43.46 -12.21 -6.47
N GLU A 162 -42.77 -13.35 -6.57
CA GLU A 162 -41.76 -13.59 -7.60
C GLU A 162 -42.32 -13.44 -9.02
N ASP A 163 -43.53 -13.94 -9.29
CA ASP A 163 -44.21 -13.75 -10.58
C ASP A 163 -44.54 -12.27 -10.87
N ALA A 164 -44.95 -11.51 -9.85
CA ALA A 164 -45.19 -10.06 -9.96
C ALA A 164 -43.89 -9.29 -10.27
N ILE A 165 -42.78 -9.63 -9.61
CA ILE A 165 -41.45 -9.04 -9.85
C ILE A 165 -40.96 -9.38 -11.26
N GLN A 166 -40.95 -10.67 -11.62
CA GLN A 166 -40.35 -11.16 -12.86
C GLN A 166 -41.13 -10.82 -14.14
N ASN A 167 -42.45 -10.55 -14.06
CA ASN A 167 -43.30 -10.41 -15.25
C ASN A 167 -44.16 -9.13 -15.30
N TYR A 168 -44.22 -8.32 -14.23
CA TYR A 168 -45.18 -7.20 -14.11
C TYR A 168 -44.61 -5.92 -13.45
N GLY A 169 -43.29 -5.80 -13.29
CA GLY A 169 -42.65 -4.57 -12.78
C GLY A 169 -42.94 -4.28 -11.31
N ALA A 170 -43.00 -5.31 -10.45
CA ALA A 170 -42.96 -5.11 -9.00
C ALA A 170 -41.51 -4.98 -8.51
N ASP A 171 -41.24 -3.98 -7.67
CA ASP A 171 -39.92 -3.76 -7.10
C ASP A 171 -39.60 -4.82 -6.01
N PRO A 172 -38.47 -5.54 -6.08
CA PRO A 172 -38.10 -6.56 -5.10
C PRO A 172 -37.80 -5.99 -3.70
N GLU A 173 -37.37 -4.73 -3.59
CA GLU A 173 -37.15 -4.03 -2.31
C GLU A 173 -38.37 -3.22 -1.86
N GLY A 174 -39.38 -3.09 -2.72
CA GLY A 174 -40.64 -2.38 -2.46
C GLY A 174 -41.80 -3.26 -1.98
N VAL A 175 -41.57 -4.54 -1.66
CA VAL A 175 -42.63 -5.50 -1.28
C VAL A 175 -43.10 -5.28 0.18
N ILE A 176 -44.41 -5.11 0.37
CA ILE A 176 -45.07 -4.84 1.66
C ILE A 176 -46.20 -5.85 1.91
N PHE A 177 -46.21 -6.54 3.06
CA PHE A 177 -47.30 -7.47 3.43
C PHE A 177 -48.31 -6.85 4.41
N MET A 178 -49.42 -6.33 3.88
CA MET A 178 -50.51 -5.77 4.68
C MET A 178 -51.58 -6.83 4.99
N GLY A 179 -51.78 -7.14 6.27
CA GLY A 179 -52.68 -8.21 6.71
C GLY A 179 -53.67 -7.78 7.79
N PHE A 180 -54.86 -8.39 7.79
CA PHE A 180 -55.86 -8.23 8.87
C PHE A 180 -56.25 -9.58 9.49
N SER A 181 -56.33 -9.66 10.83
CA SER A 181 -56.78 -10.85 11.56
C SER A 181 -55.96 -12.07 11.13
N ASN A 182 -56.58 -13.18 10.74
CA ASN A 182 -55.88 -14.36 10.16
C ASN A 182 -54.87 -14.02 9.04
N GLY A 183 -55.06 -12.92 8.30
CA GLY A 183 -54.07 -12.39 7.35
C GLY A 183 -52.88 -11.69 8.03
N ALA A 184 -53.07 -10.98 9.14
CA ALA A 184 -51.98 -10.39 9.94
C ALA A 184 -51.10 -11.45 10.63
N PHE A 185 -51.71 -12.54 11.15
CA PHE A 185 -50.95 -13.71 11.58
C PHE A 185 -50.13 -14.31 10.41
N MET A 186 -50.65 -14.25 9.18
CA MET A 186 -49.93 -14.71 7.99
C MET A 186 -48.80 -13.74 7.60
N SER A 187 -48.99 -12.42 7.67
CA SER A 187 -47.90 -11.44 7.49
C SER A 187 -46.76 -11.66 8.48
N HIS A 188 -47.07 -11.87 9.77
CA HIS A 188 -46.06 -12.28 10.76
C HIS A 188 -45.37 -13.60 10.40
N ARG A 189 -46.10 -14.59 9.85
CA ARG A 189 -45.50 -15.85 9.38
C ARG A 189 -44.57 -15.64 8.19
N MET A 190 -44.96 -14.80 7.22
CA MET A 190 -44.12 -14.43 6.07
C MET A 190 -42.84 -13.72 6.52
N ALA A 191 -42.91 -12.75 7.45
CA ALA A 191 -41.72 -12.12 8.03
C ALA A 191 -40.78 -13.10 8.75
N CYS A 192 -41.31 -14.20 9.32
CA CYS A 192 -40.49 -15.26 9.91
C CYS A 192 -39.82 -16.16 8.85
N GLU A 193 -40.59 -16.67 7.88
CA GLU A 193 -40.17 -17.75 6.97
C GLU A 193 -39.65 -17.27 5.60
N LYS A 194 -39.89 -16.00 5.25
CA LYS A 194 -39.54 -15.36 3.98
C LYS A 194 -39.10 -13.90 4.18
N GLY A 195 -38.47 -13.56 5.30
CA GLY A 195 -38.20 -12.18 5.70
C GLY A 195 -37.37 -11.35 4.72
N THR A 196 -36.59 -11.96 3.83
CA THR A 196 -35.86 -11.29 2.73
C THR A 196 -36.72 -10.95 1.50
N LEU A 197 -37.95 -11.45 1.42
CA LEU A 197 -38.89 -11.21 0.33
C LEU A 197 -39.65 -9.87 0.47
N MET A 198 -39.55 -9.20 1.63
CA MET A 198 -40.33 -8.01 1.92
C MET A 198 -39.52 -6.96 2.66
N ARG A 199 -39.82 -5.69 2.38
CA ARG A 199 -39.36 -4.54 3.14
C ARG A 199 -39.99 -4.52 4.52
N SER A 200 -41.30 -4.75 4.60
CA SER A 200 -42.08 -4.49 5.79
C SER A 200 -43.39 -5.27 5.84
N ILE A 201 -43.98 -5.34 7.04
CA ILE A 201 -45.33 -5.84 7.27
C ILE A 201 -46.18 -4.81 8.01
N VAL A 202 -47.48 -4.77 7.67
CA VAL A 202 -48.52 -4.06 8.43
C VAL A 202 -49.49 -5.11 8.94
N ALA A 203 -49.41 -5.44 10.22
CA ALA A 203 -50.16 -6.53 10.85
C ALA A 203 -51.27 -5.97 11.75
N LEU A 204 -52.50 -5.89 11.22
CA LEU A 204 -53.68 -5.36 11.93
C LEU A 204 -54.47 -6.46 12.67
N ASN A 205 -54.64 -6.30 13.98
CA ASN A 205 -55.44 -7.15 14.87
C ASN A 205 -55.13 -8.66 14.72
N GLY A 206 -53.84 -8.99 14.60
CA GLY A 206 -53.33 -10.35 14.55
C GLY A 206 -51.85 -10.36 14.94
N VAL A 207 -51.45 -11.41 15.66
CA VAL A 207 -50.19 -11.45 16.41
C VAL A 207 -49.21 -12.49 15.85
N THR A 208 -47.97 -12.51 16.34
CA THR A 208 -46.97 -13.50 15.92
C THR A 208 -47.24 -14.88 16.54
N TRP A 209 -46.33 -15.84 16.29
CA TRP A 209 -46.34 -17.19 16.87
C TRP A 209 -46.50 -17.20 18.40
N ASN A 210 -47.32 -18.11 18.92
CA ASN A 210 -47.52 -18.30 20.36
C ASN A 210 -46.28 -18.85 21.06
N ASN A 211 -45.48 -19.65 20.35
CA ASN A 211 -44.08 -19.84 20.70
C ASN A 211 -43.19 -19.19 19.65
N PHE A 212 -42.62 -18.02 19.97
CA PHE A 212 -41.76 -17.28 19.03
C PHE A 212 -40.49 -18.03 18.62
N THR A 213 -40.07 -19.10 19.32
CA THR A 213 -38.98 -19.97 18.83
C THR A 213 -39.37 -20.80 17.59
N LYS A 214 -40.62 -20.75 17.13
CA LYS A 214 -41.05 -21.24 15.81
C LYS A 214 -40.85 -20.21 14.69
N CYS A 215 -40.80 -18.92 15.02
CA CYS A 215 -40.55 -17.87 14.06
C CYS A 215 -39.10 -18.00 13.57
N GLN A 216 -38.91 -18.55 12.38
CA GLN A 216 -37.60 -18.61 11.74
C GLN A 216 -37.01 -17.19 11.59
N ASN A 217 -35.69 -17.08 11.42
CA ASN A 217 -35.01 -15.79 11.25
C ASN A 217 -34.38 -15.76 9.85
N THR A 218 -35.22 -15.50 8.85
CA THR A 218 -34.84 -15.53 7.43
C THR A 218 -34.52 -14.16 6.85
N GLY A 219 -35.00 -13.08 7.46
CA GLY A 219 -34.67 -11.69 7.13
C GLY A 219 -35.18 -10.73 8.20
N SER A 220 -35.02 -9.42 7.96
CA SER A 220 -35.24 -8.35 8.93
C SER A 220 -36.18 -7.24 8.41
N PRO A 221 -37.43 -7.56 8.02
CA PRO A 221 -38.39 -6.56 7.55
C PRO A 221 -38.88 -5.66 8.68
N ASP A 222 -39.23 -4.41 8.37
CA ASP A 222 -39.85 -3.49 9.33
C ASP A 222 -41.23 -3.99 9.78
N ILE A 223 -41.51 -3.91 11.08
CA ILE A 223 -42.71 -4.48 11.70
C ILE A 223 -43.62 -3.38 12.25
N LEU A 224 -44.70 -3.04 11.53
CA LEU A 224 -45.83 -2.30 12.09
C LEU A 224 -46.89 -3.27 12.59
N HIS A 225 -47.07 -3.30 13.90
CA HIS A 225 -48.18 -4.00 14.53
C HIS A 225 -49.26 -3.00 14.92
N VAL A 226 -50.44 -3.13 14.33
CA VAL A 226 -51.61 -2.31 14.65
C VAL A 226 -52.59 -3.18 15.45
N HIS A 227 -52.98 -2.77 16.65
CA HIS A 227 -53.87 -3.59 17.47
C HIS A 227 -54.85 -2.75 18.30
N ALA A 228 -56.12 -3.13 18.27
CA ALA A 228 -57.19 -2.44 18.98
C ALA A 228 -57.36 -2.97 20.42
N THR A 229 -57.57 -2.10 21.41
CA THR A 229 -57.47 -2.51 22.83
C THR A 229 -58.64 -3.33 23.36
N GLU A 230 -59.83 -3.20 22.76
CA GLU A 230 -61.05 -3.95 23.11
C GLU A 230 -61.38 -5.00 22.02
N ASP A 231 -60.34 -5.55 21.38
CA ASP A 231 -60.48 -6.62 20.38
C ASP A 231 -61.12 -7.89 20.99
N ASP A 232 -62.29 -8.26 20.46
CA ASP A 232 -63.15 -9.33 20.97
C ASP A 232 -62.90 -10.71 20.32
N TYR A 233 -61.86 -10.86 19.50
CA TYR A 233 -61.47 -12.12 18.85
C TYR A 233 -59.99 -12.48 19.08
N VAL A 234 -59.10 -11.49 19.16
CA VAL A 234 -57.66 -11.61 19.39
C VAL A 234 -57.29 -10.67 20.54
N ASP A 235 -57.54 -11.12 21.77
CA ASP A 235 -57.35 -10.37 23.02
C ASP A 235 -56.03 -9.55 23.02
N TYR A 236 -56.10 -8.21 23.13
CA TYR A 236 -54.92 -7.32 23.04
C TYR A 236 -53.79 -7.69 24.02
N ASP A 237 -54.12 -8.11 25.25
CA ASP A 237 -53.15 -8.57 26.26
C ASP A 237 -52.73 -10.04 26.11
N GLY A 238 -53.37 -10.80 25.21
CA GLY A 238 -53.06 -12.19 24.87
C GLY A 238 -53.85 -13.25 25.64
N ALA A 239 -54.31 -14.29 24.95
CA ALA A 239 -55.07 -15.39 25.54
C ALA A 239 -54.16 -16.57 25.92
N PRO A 240 -53.97 -16.91 27.21
CA PRO A 240 -53.11 -18.03 27.63
C PRO A 240 -53.76 -19.41 27.43
N GLN A 241 -55.03 -19.46 27.01
CA GLN A 241 -55.83 -20.64 26.69
C GLN A 241 -56.80 -20.26 25.55
N VAL A 242 -57.38 -21.24 24.84
CA VAL A 242 -58.39 -20.99 23.80
C VAL A 242 -59.54 -20.15 24.36
N SER A 243 -59.78 -18.97 23.79
CA SER A 243 -60.85 -18.08 24.23
C SER A 243 -62.22 -18.68 23.88
N LEU A 244 -63.07 -18.87 24.91
CA LEU A 244 -64.43 -19.41 24.78
C LEU A 244 -65.48 -18.29 24.60
N GLY A 245 -65.10 -17.21 23.91
CA GLY A 245 -65.88 -15.99 23.64
C GLY A 245 -67.10 -16.16 22.72
N GLY A 246 -67.94 -17.17 22.96
CA GLY A 246 -69.28 -17.32 22.37
C GLY A 246 -69.37 -17.68 20.87
N ASN A 247 -68.32 -17.44 20.08
CA ASN A 247 -68.28 -17.68 18.63
C ASN A 247 -67.53 -19.01 18.32
N PRO A 248 -67.90 -19.82 17.29
CA PRO A 248 -67.20 -21.08 16.97
C PRO A 248 -65.77 -20.93 16.44
N ILE A 249 -65.24 -19.70 16.34
CA ILE A 249 -63.92 -19.35 15.81
C ILE A 249 -63.00 -18.94 16.98
N GLY A 250 -62.99 -19.73 18.05
CA GLY A 250 -62.11 -19.47 19.19
C GLY A 250 -60.64 -19.58 18.78
N VAL A 251 -59.89 -18.50 18.98
CA VAL A 251 -58.44 -18.44 18.74
C VAL A 251 -57.68 -19.46 19.59
N SER A 252 -56.53 -19.92 19.08
CA SER A 252 -55.57 -20.69 19.86
C SER A 252 -55.04 -19.86 21.04
N PRO A 253 -54.31 -20.45 22.00
CA PRO A 253 -53.49 -19.66 22.90
C PRO A 253 -52.52 -18.78 22.07
N HIS A 254 -52.42 -17.49 22.41
CA HIS A 254 -51.67 -16.51 21.62
C HIS A 254 -51.01 -15.43 22.51
N PRO A 255 -49.95 -14.76 22.03
CA PRO A 255 -49.33 -13.66 22.75
C PRO A 255 -50.21 -12.40 22.64
N GLY A 256 -50.01 -11.44 23.53
CA GLY A 256 -50.58 -10.09 23.38
C GLY A 256 -49.81 -9.24 22.37
N ALA A 257 -50.36 -8.09 22.02
CA ALA A 257 -49.72 -7.10 21.16
C ALA A 257 -48.35 -6.67 21.73
N ASN A 258 -48.32 -6.30 23.01
CA ASN A 258 -47.10 -5.93 23.74
C ASN A 258 -46.01 -7.03 23.68
N THR A 259 -46.41 -8.31 23.77
CA THR A 259 -45.49 -9.46 23.72
C THR A 259 -45.01 -9.74 22.29
N THR A 260 -45.88 -9.58 21.30
CA THR A 260 -45.54 -9.69 19.87
C THR A 260 -44.46 -8.69 19.48
N LEU A 261 -44.65 -7.44 19.87
CA LEU A 261 -43.68 -6.36 19.62
C LEU A 261 -42.38 -6.55 20.41
N ALA A 262 -42.45 -6.92 21.68
CA ALA A 262 -41.25 -7.23 22.46
C ALA A 262 -40.45 -8.39 21.83
N ASN A 263 -41.11 -9.42 21.27
CA ASN A 263 -40.43 -10.52 20.58
C ASN A 263 -39.66 -10.06 19.32
N TRP A 264 -40.24 -9.14 18.53
CA TRP A 264 -39.55 -8.53 17.37
C TRP A 264 -38.44 -7.56 17.81
N ALA A 265 -38.69 -6.71 18.81
CA ALA A 265 -37.68 -5.82 19.37
C ALA A 265 -36.47 -6.58 19.93
N ASN A 266 -36.68 -7.68 20.67
CA ASN A 266 -35.57 -8.53 21.14
C ASN A 266 -34.81 -9.24 20.01
N ARG A 267 -35.42 -9.43 18.83
CA ARG A 267 -34.78 -10.03 17.65
C ARG A 267 -33.84 -9.05 16.96
N TYR A 268 -34.28 -7.81 16.76
CA TYR A 268 -33.46 -6.75 16.15
C TYR A 268 -32.59 -6.00 17.17
N GLY A 269 -32.63 -6.39 18.45
CA GLY A 269 -31.81 -5.83 19.53
C GLY A 269 -32.27 -4.48 20.09
N CYS A 270 -33.46 -4.00 19.69
CA CYS A 270 -34.01 -2.71 20.07
C CYS A 270 -34.23 -2.57 21.60
N ASP A 271 -34.18 -1.33 22.07
CA ASP A 271 -34.53 -0.95 23.43
C ASP A 271 -35.95 -1.41 23.79
N GLN A 272 -36.08 -2.18 24.87
CA GLN A 272 -37.36 -2.77 25.29
C GLN A 272 -38.38 -1.74 25.81
N ASN A 273 -37.94 -0.50 26.05
CA ASN A 273 -38.79 0.62 26.44
C ASN A 273 -39.20 1.42 25.20
N ARG A 274 -40.38 1.13 24.65
CA ARG A 274 -40.93 1.89 23.52
C ARG A 274 -41.22 3.35 23.88
N VAL A 275 -40.95 4.25 22.95
CA VAL A 275 -41.15 5.70 23.03
C VAL A 275 -42.44 6.07 22.32
N PHE A 276 -43.23 7.01 22.87
CA PHE A 276 -44.42 7.56 22.22
C PHE A 276 -44.03 8.66 21.22
N GLN A 277 -44.45 8.52 19.96
CA GLN A 277 -44.14 9.47 18.89
C GLN A 277 -45.26 10.48 18.64
N GLY A 278 -46.51 10.04 18.78
CA GLY A 278 -47.69 10.83 18.44
C GLY A 278 -48.95 9.97 18.45
N ALA A 279 -50.02 10.48 17.87
CA ALA A 279 -51.28 9.75 17.72
C ALA A 279 -51.96 10.09 16.38
N LEU A 280 -52.73 9.13 15.87
CA LEU A 280 -53.38 9.13 14.56
C LEU A 280 -54.91 8.93 14.70
N ASP A 281 -55.66 9.36 13.68
CA ASP A 281 -57.11 9.16 13.51
C ASP A 281 -57.29 8.08 12.44
N LEU A 282 -57.49 6.83 12.87
CA LEU A 282 -57.58 5.64 12.01
C LEU A 282 -58.91 4.88 12.17
N SER A 283 -59.86 5.38 12.96
CA SER A 283 -61.18 4.76 13.15
C SER A 283 -62.35 5.76 13.05
N ASN A 284 -63.07 5.69 11.92
CA ASN A 284 -64.36 6.37 11.72
C ASN A 284 -65.45 5.99 12.76
N TYR A 285 -65.22 4.95 13.58
CA TYR A 285 -66.15 4.52 14.63
C TYR A 285 -65.86 5.15 16.00
N ILE A 286 -64.66 5.73 16.19
CA ILE A 286 -64.18 6.27 17.48
C ILE A 286 -63.83 7.76 17.28
N PRO A 287 -64.67 8.71 17.71
CA PRO A 287 -64.44 10.12 17.39
C PRO A 287 -63.25 10.73 18.15
N GLY A 288 -62.14 11.00 17.46
CA GLY A 288 -61.01 11.74 18.03
C GLY A 288 -59.70 11.53 17.28
N ILE A 289 -58.62 11.43 18.05
CA ILE A 289 -57.33 10.89 17.62
C ILE A 289 -57.08 9.74 18.60
N GLU A 290 -57.50 8.54 18.21
CA GLU A 290 -57.65 7.38 19.10
C GLU A 290 -56.47 6.40 19.04
N THR A 291 -55.65 6.46 17.99
CA THR A 291 -54.55 5.52 17.78
C THR A 291 -53.23 6.09 18.31
N ASP A 292 -52.69 5.56 19.41
CA ASP A 292 -51.35 5.94 19.89
C ASP A 292 -50.26 5.28 19.03
N TRP A 293 -49.26 6.05 18.60
CA TRP A 293 -48.06 5.54 17.94
C TRP A 293 -46.89 5.48 18.94
N PHE A 294 -46.33 4.27 19.11
CA PHE A 294 -45.06 4.04 19.81
C PHE A 294 -44.04 3.31 18.92
N ASP A 295 -42.74 3.60 19.09
CA ASP A 295 -41.64 2.86 18.45
C ASP A 295 -40.68 2.26 19.49
N TYR A 296 -40.03 1.15 19.16
CA TYR A 296 -38.89 0.61 19.91
C TYR A 296 -37.59 1.18 19.28
N PRO A 297 -36.85 2.07 19.96
CA PRO A 297 -35.67 2.71 19.39
C PRO A 297 -34.43 1.81 19.44
N ASN A 298 -33.33 2.27 18.82
CA ASN A 298 -31.99 1.69 18.95
C ASN A 298 -31.88 0.21 18.53
N CYS A 299 -32.58 -0.19 17.46
CA CYS A 299 -32.40 -1.50 16.81
C CYS A 299 -31.02 -1.57 16.12
N ASN A 300 -30.44 -2.77 16.05
CA ASN A 300 -29.03 -2.99 15.67
C ASN A 300 -28.69 -2.63 14.22
N SER A 301 -29.60 -2.87 13.28
CA SER A 301 -29.37 -2.74 11.83
C SER A 301 -30.22 -1.65 11.19
N GLY A 302 -30.88 -0.81 12.00
CA GLY A 302 -31.80 0.24 11.56
C GLY A 302 -33.25 -0.20 11.35
N GLU A 303 -33.60 -1.45 11.68
CA GLU A 303 -34.96 -1.97 11.57
C GLU A 303 -35.95 -1.17 12.42
N ARG A 304 -37.19 -1.02 11.97
CA ARG A 304 -38.27 -0.32 12.69
C ARG A 304 -39.27 -1.32 13.26
N VAL A 305 -39.58 -1.16 14.55
CA VAL A 305 -40.63 -1.93 15.25
C VAL A 305 -41.60 -0.94 15.88
N SER A 306 -42.76 -0.79 15.24
CA SER A 306 -43.77 0.22 15.57
C SER A 306 -45.08 -0.41 16.06
N HIS A 307 -45.69 0.22 17.06
CA HIS A 307 -46.98 -0.15 17.63
C HIS A 307 -47.97 0.99 17.42
N TRP A 308 -49.02 0.75 16.64
CA TRP A 308 -50.18 1.64 16.54
C TRP A 308 -51.33 1.03 17.34
N ARG A 309 -51.64 1.62 18.48
CA ARG A 309 -52.62 1.10 19.44
C ARG A 309 -53.93 1.86 19.32
N ILE A 310 -54.93 1.27 18.69
CA ILE A 310 -56.28 1.84 18.54
C ILE A 310 -57.00 1.72 19.90
N ASN A 311 -57.03 2.79 20.68
CA ASN A 311 -57.68 2.78 22.00
C ASN A 311 -59.20 2.65 21.86
N ASP A 312 -59.83 1.89 22.76
CA ASP A 312 -61.27 1.58 22.81
C ASP A 312 -61.86 0.86 21.55
N GLY A 313 -61.02 0.43 20.60
CA GLY A 313 -61.47 -0.24 19.36
C GLY A 313 -61.63 -1.76 19.45
N MET A 314 -62.56 -2.29 18.64
CA MET A 314 -62.89 -3.73 18.55
C MET A 314 -62.34 -4.42 17.27
N HIS A 315 -62.49 -5.75 17.15
CA HIS A 315 -61.92 -6.56 16.04
C HIS A 315 -62.47 -6.24 14.64
N ASN A 316 -63.42 -5.31 14.50
CA ASN A 316 -63.95 -4.89 13.20
C ASN A 316 -64.16 -3.37 13.06
N ASP A 317 -63.77 -2.56 14.03
CA ASP A 317 -64.26 -1.18 14.17
C ASP A 317 -63.27 -0.14 13.63
N PHE A 318 -62.46 -0.50 12.63
CA PHE A 318 -61.44 0.36 12.01
C PHE A 318 -61.82 0.82 10.59
N LEU A 319 -62.81 0.23 9.90
CA LEU A 319 -63.03 0.50 8.47
C LEU A 319 -64.50 0.39 8.02
N PRO A 320 -64.99 1.28 7.11
CA PRO A 320 -64.26 2.36 6.41
C PRO A 320 -64.65 3.80 6.84
N PHE A 321 -63.82 4.77 6.46
CA PHE A 321 -64.16 6.20 6.43
C PHE A 321 -65.15 6.54 5.30
N ASP A 322 -65.64 7.79 5.23
CA ASP A 322 -66.70 8.22 4.31
C ASP A 322 -66.22 8.62 2.90
N GLY A 323 -65.01 8.20 2.53
CA GLY A 323 -64.40 8.40 1.21
C GLY A 323 -63.00 9.03 1.26
N THR A 324 -62.17 8.59 2.20
CA THR A 324 -60.77 9.03 2.37
C THR A 324 -59.87 7.84 2.70
N ASP A 325 -58.77 7.68 1.97
CA ASP A 325 -57.87 6.53 2.08
C ASP A 325 -56.82 6.67 3.19
N VAL A 326 -57.19 7.30 4.31
CA VAL A 326 -56.30 7.60 5.45
C VAL A 326 -55.56 6.35 5.94
N TRP A 327 -56.26 5.21 6.07
CA TRP A 327 -55.62 3.95 6.45
C TRP A 327 -54.53 3.54 5.46
N ALA A 328 -54.83 3.55 4.16
CA ALA A 328 -53.89 3.14 3.12
C ALA A 328 -52.69 4.09 3.09
N ASN A 329 -52.93 5.40 3.11
CA ASN A 329 -51.89 6.40 2.95
C ASN A 329 -50.98 6.46 4.18
N GLU A 330 -51.50 6.46 5.41
CA GLU A 330 -50.68 6.41 6.64
C GLU A 330 -49.89 5.09 6.72
N THR A 331 -50.52 3.93 6.49
CA THR A 331 -49.82 2.64 6.60
C THR A 331 -48.83 2.38 5.47
N PHE A 332 -49.10 2.85 4.24
CA PHE A 332 -48.17 2.77 3.12
C PHE A 332 -46.97 3.70 3.35
N ASN A 333 -47.18 4.95 3.72
CA ASN A 333 -46.10 5.90 4.01
C ASN A 333 -45.20 5.41 5.15
N TRP A 334 -45.78 4.79 6.19
CA TRP A 334 -44.97 4.10 7.20
C TRP A 334 -44.22 2.90 6.62
N ALA A 335 -44.89 2.05 5.84
CA ALA A 335 -44.34 0.77 5.35
C ALA A 335 -43.25 0.92 4.29
N ILE A 336 -43.29 2.00 3.49
CA ILE A 336 -42.34 2.31 2.42
C ILE A 336 -41.20 3.25 2.89
N GLN A 337 -41.24 3.78 4.11
CA GLN A 337 -40.25 4.75 4.59
C GLN A 337 -38.79 4.26 4.39
N GLY A 338 -37.96 5.09 3.77
CA GLY A 338 -36.55 4.77 3.47
C GLY A 338 -36.35 3.81 2.30
N PHE A 339 -37.38 3.52 1.51
CA PHE A 339 -37.24 2.98 0.17
C PHE A 339 -37.01 4.15 -0.79
N VAL A 340 -36.13 3.93 -1.77
CA VAL A 340 -35.92 4.81 -2.91
C VAL A 340 -36.33 4.02 -4.14
N ARG A 341 -36.99 4.67 -5.11
CA ARG A 341 -37.34 4.00 -6.36
C ARG A 341 -36.10 3.75 -7.22
N ASP A 342 -36.27 2.80 -8.13
CA ASP A 342 -35.56 2.72 -9.39
C ASP A 342 -36.60 3.23 -10.41
N SER A 343 -36.50 4.49 -10.82
CA SER A 343 -37.61 5.14 -11.53
C SER A 343 -37.75 4.71 -12.99
N ASP A 344 -36.76 4.05 -13.62
CA ASP A 344 -36.85 3.60 -15.01
C ASP A 344 -36.39 2.15 -15.31
N GLY A 345 -35.75 1.47 -14.37
CA GLY A 345 -35.50 0.03 -14.40
C GLY A 345 -34.07 -0.39 -14.77
N ASP A 346 -33.10 0.52 -14.76
CA ASP A 346 -31.71 0.20 -15.12
C ASP A 346 -30.93 -0.53 -13.99
N GLY A 347 -31.40 -0.40 -12.74
CA GLY A 347 -30.83 -1.00 -11.54
C GLY A 347 -30.16 -0.03 -10.56
N TYR A 348 -30.06 1.26 -10.90
CA TYR A 348 -29.70 2.33 -9.96
C TYR A 348 -30.95 2.85 -9.22
N ARG A 349 -30.75 3.76 -8.25
CA ARG A 349 -31.83 4.29 -7.39
C ARG A 349 -31.88 5.81 -7.49
N ASP A 350 -33.08 6.38 -7.41
CA ASP A 350 -33.37 7.83 -7.58
C ASP A 350 -32.54 8.79 -6.67
N ASP A 351 -31.77 8.28 -5.69
CA ASP A 351 -30.90 9.05 -4.79
C ASP A 351 -29.39 8.95 -5.12
N VAL A 352 -29.01 8.07 -6.04
CA VAL A 352 -27.64 7.89 -6.56
C VAL A 352 -27.54 7.99 -8.08
N ASP A 353 -28.67 7.96 -8.77
CA ASP A 353 -28.83 8.08 -10.22
C ASP A 353 -28.99 9.57 -10.62
N ALA A 354 -28.17 10.02 -11.58
CA ALA A 354 -28.23 11.36 -12.14
C ALA A 354 -29.37 11.56 -13.16
N PHE A 355 -29.84 10.48 -13.79
CA PHE A 355 -30.65 10.50 -15.00
C PHE A 355 -32.01 9.79 -14.90
N ILE A 356 -32.52 9.50 -13.69
CA ILE A 356 -33.80 8.89 -13.19
C ILE A 356 -34.97 8.51 -14.11
N TYR A 357 -35.04 8.99 -15.35
CA TYR A 357 -35.99 8.65 -16.41
C TYR A 357 -35.34 8.24 -17.75
N ASN A 358 -34.01 8.05 -17.84
CA ASN A 358 -33.30 7.47 -18.98
C ASN A 358 -32.55 6.17 -18.63
N PRO A 359 -33.11 4.96 -18.91
CA PRO A 359 -32.55 3.67 -18.50
C PRO A 359 -31.34 3.21 -19.34
N THR A 360 -30.48 4.14 -19.75
CA THR A 360 -29.20 3.90 -20.44
C THR A 360 -28.09 4.81 -19.95
N GLU A 361 -28.32 5.65 -18.93
CA GLU A 361 -27.39 6.60 -18.33
C GLU A 361 -27.69 6.68 -16.83
N TRP A 362 -26.68 6.69 -15.95
CA TRP A 362 -26.89 6.65 -14.49
C TRP A 362 -25.92 7.54 -13.69
N THR A 363 -24.72 7.79 -14.20
CA THR A 363 -23.71 8.68 -13.61
C THR A 363 -23.37 9.82 -14.54
N ASP A 364 -23.33 11.03 -13.97
CA ASP A 364 -22.86 12.28 -14.57
C ASP A 364 -21.63 12.71 -13.74
N LEU A 365 -20.41 12.57 -14.30
CA LEU A 365 -19.17 12.73 -13.52
C LEU A 365 -18.69 14.18 -13.41
N ASP A 366 -18.99 15.02 -14.40
CA ASP A 366 -18.53 16.42 -14.47
C ASP A 366 -19.65 17.47 -14.48
N GLY A 367 -20.91 17.08 -14.75
CA GLY A 367 -22.11 17.91 -14.71
C GLY A 367 -22.56 18.48 -16.06
N ASP A 368 -22.10 17.93 -17.19
CA ASP A 368 -22.49 18.39 -18.54
C ASP A 368 -23.95 17.99 -18.92
N GLY A 369 -24.41 16.82 -18.47
CA GLY A 369 -25.76 16.29 -18.71
C GLY A 369 -25.88 15.14 -19.72
N TYR A 370 -24.79 14.45 -20.05
CA TYR A 370 -24.78 13.09 -20.63
C TYR A 370 -24.24 12.07 -19.61
N GLY A 371 -24.54 10.78 -19.80
CA GLY A 371 -24.04 9.73 -18.91
C GLY A 371 -22.60 9.31 -19.22
N SER A 372 -21.77 9.08 -18.19
CA SER A 372 -20.38 8.54 -18.23
C SER A 372 -20.20 7.17 -18.94
N ASN A 373 -21.23 6.66 -19.59
CA ASN A 373 -21.24 5.43 -20.39
C ASN A 373 -21.72 5.67 -21.83
N VAL A 374 -21.88 6.94 -22.20
CA VAL A 374 -22.30 7.50 -23.50
C VAL A 374 -21.34 8.63 -23.87
N ASP A 375 -21.00 9.47 -22.89
CA ASP A 375 -19.88 10.38 -22.93
C ASP A 375 -18.54 9.62 -22.98
N GLU A 376 -17.63 10.13 -23.80
CA GLU A 376 -16.26 9.62 -23.97
C GLU A 376 -15.23 10.51 -23.22
N CYS A 377 -15.68 11.61 -22.61
CA CYS A 377 -14.84 12.73 -22.16
C CYS A 377 -14.86 13.05 -20.66
N ASP A 378 -15.68 12.36 -19.85
CA ASP A 378 -15.84 12.10 -18.38
C ASP A 378 -15.29 13.10 -17.32
N THR A 379 -14.56 14.13 -17.71
CA THR A 379 -13.83 15.09 -16.86
C THR A 379 -13.75 16.51 -17.44
N ASP A 380 -14.27 16.77 -18.64
CA ASP A 380 -14.44 18.14 -19.20
C ASP A 380 -15.89 18.41 -19.64
N PRO A 381 -16.68 19.19 -18.86
CA PRO A 381 -18.11 19.42 -19.08
C PRO A 381 -18.39 20.43 -20.21
N ASN A 382 -17.58 20.39 -21.26
CA ASN A 382 -17.64 21.17 -22.48
C ASN A 382 -17.44 20.29 -23.73
N ALA A 383 -17.12 19.01 -23.57
CA ALA A 383 -16.79 18.04 -24.62
C ALA A 383 -17.48 16.70 -24.34
N ILE A 384 -17.81 15.94 -25.40
CA ILE A 384 -18.57 14.67 -25.28
C ILE A 384 -18.11 13.56 -26.24
N THR A 385 -16.97 13.74 -26.91
CA THR A 385 -16.45 12.80 -27.92
C THR A 385 -14.93 12.82 -28.01
N ASP A 386 -14.34 11.63 -27.92
CA ASP A 386 -12.92 11.31 -28.19
C ASP A 386 -12.92 10.52 -29.51
N SER A 387 -12.54 11.17 -30.61
CA SER A 387 -12.92 10.71 -31.97
C SER A 387 -12.06 9.56 -32.52
N ASP A 388 -10.94 9.28 -31.85
CA ASP A 388 -9.89 8.34 -32.25
C ASP A 388 -9.31 7.53 -31.08
N GLY A 389 -9.48 7.98 -29.83
CA GLY A 389 -9.43 7.16 -28.62
C GLY A 389 -8.17 7.31 -27.77
N ASP A 390 -7.62 8.52 -27.65
CA ASP A 390 -6.39 8.80 -26.89
C ASP A 390 -6.58 9.45 -25.51
N GLY A 391 -7.78 9.98 -25.23
CA GLY A 391 -8.13 10.65 -23.98
C GLY A 391 -8.07 12.18 -24.00
N TYR A 392 -7.85 12.81 -25.15
CA TYR A 392 -8.06 14.25 -25.36
C TYR A 392 -9.35 14.49 -26.17
N CYS A 393 -10.05 15.58 -25.86
CA CYS A 393 -11.43 15.77 -26.31
C CYS A 393 -11.63 17.10 -27.07
N PHE A 394 -12.41 17.04 -28.14
CA PHE A 394 -12.79 18.23 -28.90
C PHE A 394 -13.72 19.13 -28.06
N PRO A 395 -13.41 20.43 -27.86
CA PRO A 395 -12.62 21.29 -28.73
C PRO A 395 -11.22 21.69 -28.20
N LEU A 396 -10.70 21.00 -27.19
CA LEU A 396 -9.33 21.20 -26.70
C LEU A 396 -8.30 20.48 -27.56
N ASP A 397 -8.64 19.26 -27.99
CA ASP A 397 -7.90 18.53 -29.01
C ASP A 397 -7.95 19.25 -30.38
N GLN A 398 -6.78 19.39 -30.99
CA GLN A 398 -6.53 20.03 -32.28
C GLN A 398 -6.48 19.04 -33.46
N PHE A 399 -6.33 17.72 -33.21
CA PHE A 399 -6.18 16.66 -34.21
C PHE A 399 -7.16 15.46 -34.03
N PRO A 400 -8.50 15.65 -33.99
CA PRO A 400 -9.53 14.63 -33.68
C PRO A 400 -9.72 13.49 -34.72
N ASN A 401 -8.66 13.12 -35.45
CA ASN A 401 -8.61 11.94 -36.32
C ASN A 401 -7.22 11.24 -36.30
N ASP A 402 -6.27 11.63 -35.43
CA ASP A 402 -4.92 11.08 -35.31
C ASP A 402 -4.54 10.82 -33.83
N PRO A 403 -4.71 9.58 -33.32
CA PRO A 403 -4.51 9.23 -31.90
C PRO A 403 -3.03 9.10 -31.51
N THR A 404 -2.21 9.99 -32.06
CA THR A 404 -0.85 10.29 -31.63
C THR A 404 -0.59 11.78 -31.42
N GLU A 405 -1.51 12.69 -31.78
CA GLU A 405 -1.37 14.14 -31.63
C GLU A 405 -2.63 14.79 -31.03
N TRP A 406 -2.47 15.82 -30.20
CA TRP A 406 -3.59 16.46 -29.48
C TRP A 406 -3.44 17.98 -29.33
N PHE A 407 -2.21 18.47 -29.15
CA PHE A 407 -1.90 19.90 -29.10
C PHE A 407 -1.04 20.29 -30.30
N ASP A 408 -1.20 21.53 -30.75
CA ASP A 408 -0.35 22.21 -31.74
C ASP A 408 -0.14 23.62 -31.18
N THR A 409 0.95 23.76 -30.41
CA THR A 409 1.18 24.86 -29.47
C THR A 409 1.49 26.19 -30.15
N ASP A 410 2.00 26.20 -31.39
CA ASP A 410 2.36 27.40 -32.15
C ASP A 410 1.56 27.64 -33.45
N ALA A 411 0.69 26.70 -33.84
CA ALA A 411 -0.23 26.75 -34.98
C ALA A 411 0.42 26.55 -36.37
N ASP A 412 1.49 25.75 -36.45
CA ASP A 412 2.10 25.24 -37.69
C ASP A 412 1.22 24.18 -38.39
N GLY A 413 0.71 23.20 -37.63
CA GLY A 413 -0.10 22.09 -38.14
C GLY A 413 0.55 20.69 -38.10
N VAL A 414 1.75 20.56 -37.55
CA VAL A 414 2.26 19.33 -36.89
C VAL A 414 1.84 19.35 -35.41
N GLY A 415 1.69 18.19 -34.78
CA GLY A 415 1.34 18.10 -33.35
C GLY A 415 2.55 17.99 -32.42
N ASP A 416 2.36 18.43 -31.18
CA ASP A 416 3.39 18.56 -30.13
C ASP A 416 4.16 17.25 -29.79
N ASN A 417 3.71 16.06 -30.22
CA ASN A 417 4.43 14.79 -30.00
C ASN A 417 5.25 14.33 -31.22
N ALA A 418 4.88 14.74 -32.43
CA ALA A 418 5.62 14.49 -33.67
C ALA A 418 6.60 15.61 -34.01
N ASP A 419 6.32 16.83 -33.56
CA ASP A 419 7.19 17.99 -33.70
C ASP A 419 8.38 17.92 -32.72
N VAL A 420 9.56 18.29 -33.19
CA VAL A 420 10.77 18.44 -32.38
C VAL A 420 10.87 19.84 -31.75
N PHE A 421 10.22 20.85 -32.36
CA PHE A 421 10.27 22.25 -31.95
C PHE A 421 8.89 22.89 -31.71
N PRO A 422 8.01 22.31 -30.85
CA PRO A 422 6.59 22.70 -30.68
C PRO A 422 6.34 24.07 -29.99
N ASN A 423 7.18 25.06 -30.28
CA ASN A 423 7.10 26.46 -29.87
C ASN A 423 7.67 27.42 -30.94
N ASP A 424 8.19 26.95 -32.08
CA ASP A 424 8.63 27.78 -33.21
C ASP A 424 8.02 27.29 -34.55
N PRO A 425 6.95 27.95 -35.07
CA PRO A 425 6.12 27.49 -36.20
C PRO A 425 6.79 27.70 -37.58
N LEU A 426 8.08 27.41 -37.62
CA LEU A 426 8.99 27.49 -38.77
C LEU A 426 9.95 26.30 -38.83
N GLU A 427 10.17 25.57 -37.73
CA GLU A 427 11.00 24.36 -37.66
C GLU A 427 10.12 23.19 -37.20
N ILE A 428 10.16 22.04 -37.87
CA ILE A 428 9.37 20.84 -37.48
C ILE A 428 10.17 19.54 -37.44
N THR A 429 11.41 19.57 -37.93
CA THR A 429 12.29 18.40 -38.00
C THR A 429 13.70 18.78 -37.60
N ASP A 430 14.28 17.92 -36.76
CA ASP A 430 15.70 17.83 -36.46
C ASP A 430 16.15 16.50 -37.08
N SER A 431 16.82 16.56 -38.23
CA SER A 431 17.15 15.36 -39.02
C SER A 431 18.32 14.54 -38.46
N ASP A 432 19.04 15.02 -37.44
CA ASP A 432 20.19 14.31 -36.86
C ASP A 432 20.29 14.29 -35.33
N GLY A 433 19.63 15.21 -34.62
CA GLY A 433 19.37 15.19 -33.19
C GLY A 433 20.22 16.14 -32.34
N ASP A 434 20.72 17.27 -32.88
CA ASP A 434 21.55 18.21 -32.13
C ASP A 434 20.79 19.34 -31.40
N GLY A 435 19.53 19.60 -31.79
CA GLY A 435 18.69 20.65 -31.21
C GLY A 435 18.59 21.95 -32.01
N VAL A 436 19.07 22.00 -33.26
CA VAL A 436 18.75 23.04 -34.25
C VAL A 436 17.84 22.44 -35.35
N GLY A 437 16.87 23.22 -35.83
CA GLY A 437 15.91 22.74 -36.83
C GLY A 437 16.43 22.80 -38.27
N ASP A 438 15.95 21.88 -39.12
CA ASP A 438 16.38 21.64 -40.51
C ASP A 438 16.40 22.88 -41.44
N ASN A 439 15.77 24.01 -41.08
CA ASN A 439 15.90 25.28 -41.83
C ASN A 439 16.49 26.48 -41.07
N GLY A 440 16.83 26.31 -39.79
CA GLY A 440 17.78 27.16 -39.07
C GLY A 440 19.23 26.69 -39.24
N ASP A 441 19.41 25.39 -39.43
CA ASP A 441 20.69 24.69 -39.55
C ASP A 441 21.29 24.77 -40.97
N ALA A 442 22.62 24.95 -41.04
CA ALA A 442 23.43 24.88 -42.26
C ALA A 442 23.81 23.46 -42.70
N PHE A 443 23.83 22.47 -41.80
CA PHE A 443 24.27 21.09 -42.04
C PHE A 443 23.31 19.97 -41.54
N PRO A 444 22.01 19.90 -41.94
CA PRO A 444 20.95 19.06 -41.33
C PRO A 444 21.04 17.52 -41.45
N LEU A 445 22.24 16.96 -41.33
CA LEU A 445 22.59 15.53 -41.39
C LEU A 445 23.90 15.22 -40.61
N TRP A 446 24.44 16.15 -39.82
CA TRP A 446 25.67 16.00 -39.03
C TRP A 446 25.57 16.67 -37.63
N PRO A 447 25.22 15.91 -36.56
CA PRO A 447 24.83 16.43 -35.24
C PRO A 447 26.02 16.85 -34.35
N GLY A 448 26.94 17.60 -34.93
CA GLY A 448 28.04 18.26 -34.23
C GLY A 448 28.35 19.63 -34.83
N GLU A 449 27.54 20.09 -35.77
CA GLU A 449 27.75 21.32 -36.52
C GLU A 449 26.43 21.86 -37.05
N TRP A 450 26.10 23.11 -36.71
CA TRP A 450 24.80 23.72 -37.01
C TRP A 450 24.88 25.10 -37.67
N SER A 451 26.10 25.61 -37.90
CA SER A 451 26.33 27.01 -38.26
C SER A 451 27.47 27.13 -39.27
N ASP A 452 27.29 27.98 -40.29
CA ASP A 452 28.28 28.38 -41.29
C ASP A 452 28.26 29.92 -41.32
N SER A 453 29.03 30.53 -40.41
CA SER A 453 28.92 31.96 -40.08
C SER A 453 29.44 32.91 -41.17
N ASP A 454 30.16 32.41 -42.18
CA ASP A 454 30.65 33.22 -43.32
C ASP A 454 30.35 32.67 -44.73
N GLY A 455 30.01 31.39 -44.87
CA GLY A 455 29.58 30.76 -46.12
C GLY A 455 30.68 30.04 -46.91
N ASP A 456 31.79 29.63 -46.28
CA ASP A 456 32.86 28.81 -46.87
C ASP A 456 32.39 27.35 -47.13
N GLY A 457 31.58 26.77 -46.23
CA GLY A 457 31.05 25.41 -46.31
C GLY A 457 31.75 24.36 -45.43
N ILE A 458 32.74 24.76 -44.63
CA ILE A 458 33.03 24.21 -43.30
C ILE A 458 32.14 24.95 -42.28
N GLY A 459 31.83 24.34 -41.13
CA GLY A 459 31.00 24.95 -40.10
C GLY A 459 31.78 25.38 -38.85
N ASP A 460 31.14 26.21 -38.02
CA ASP A 460 31.73 26.98 -36.92
C ASP A 460 32.44 26.17 -35.82
N ASN A 461 32.11 24.89 -35.62
CA ASN A 461 32.80 23.99 -34.68
C ASN A 461 33.95 23.22 -35.34
N GLY A 462 33.88 23.00 -36.65
CA GLY A 462 34.95 22.39 -37.46
C GLY A 462 35.99 23.37 -37.99
N ASP A 463 35.66 24.66 -38.01
CA ASP A 463 36.46 25.77 -38.51
C ASP A 463 37.27 26.47 -37.39
N ALA A 464 38.50 26.87 -37.71
CA ALA A 464 39.35 27.69 -36.85
C ALA A 464 39.09 29.20 -36.98
N PHE A 465 38.53 29.68 -38.09
CA PHE A 465 38.20 31.09 -38.33
C PHE A 465 36.77 31.32 -38.88
N PRO A 466 35.69 31.01 -38.11
CA PRO A 466 34.28 31.06 -38.57
C PRO A 466 33.72 32.42 -39.06
N PHE A 467 34.56 33.41 -39.31
CA PHE A 467 34.17 34.75 -39.79
C PHE A 467 35.11 35.27 -40.91
N ASP A 468 36.00 34.46 -41.47
CA ASP A 468 36.81 34.78 -42.67
C ASP A 468 36.75 33.63 -43.71
N PRO A 469 35.91 33.76 -44.77
CA PRO A 469 35.64 32.72 -45.77
C PRO A 469 36.79 32.55 -46.78
N SER A 470 38.03 32.74 -46.32
CA SER A 470 39.26 32.44 -47.01
C SER A 470 40.24 31.61 -46.18
N GLU A 471 39.95 31.35 -44.89
CA GLU A 471 40.74 30.51 -44.00
C GLU A 471 39.82 29.58 -43.19
N SER A 472 39.84 28.27 -43.46
CA SER A 472 39.01 27.31 -42.71
C SER A 472 39.78 26.22 -41.96
N ILE A 473 41.12 26.38 -41.84
CA ILE A 473 42.01 25.47 -41.11
C ILE A 473 43.13 26.29 -40.46
N ASP A 474 43.34 26.08 -39.16
CA ASP A 474 44.58 26.35 -38.43
C ASP A 474 45.18 24.97 -38.06
N THR A 475 46.39 24.67 -38.57
CA THR A 475 46.98 23.33 -38.44
C THR A 475 47.79 23.13 -37.16
N ASP A 476 48.19 24.20 -36.50
CA ASP A 476 49.07 24.16 -35.32
C ASP A 476 48.55 24.98 -34.12
N GLY A 477 47.70 25.97 -34.34
CA GLY A 477 46.89 26.66 -33.35
C GLY A 477 47.37 28.08 -32.98
N ASP A 478 48.13 28.77 -33.83
CA ASP A 478 48.67 30.10 -33.52
C ASP A 478 47.71 31.28 -33.80
N GLY A 479 46.65 31.06 -34.58
CA GLY A 479 45.66 32.06 -34.94
C GLY A 479 45.91 32.80 -36.27
N VAL A 480 46.73 32.25 -37.17
CA VAL A 480 46.76 32.62 -38.61
C VAL A 480 46.40 31.41 -39.47
N GLY A 481 45.50 31.61 -40.43
CA GLY A 481 44.98 30.52 -41.27
C GLY A 481 45.96 30.01 -42.31
N ASN A 482 45.85 28.71 -42.62
CA ASN A 482 46.70 27.93 -43.51
C ASN A 482 46.98 28.53 -44.91
N ASN A 483 46.20 29.49 -45.43
CA ASN A 483 46.44 30.14 -46.72
C ASN A 483 47.08 31.54 -46.60
N ALA A 484 47.02 32.15 -45.41
CA ALA A 484 47.64 33.44 -45.07
C ALA A 484 49.00 33.27 -44.36
N ASP A 485 49.18 32.14 -43.68
CA ASP A 485 50.41 31.75 -42.99
C ASP A 485 51.48 31.19 -43.96
N ALA A 486 52.74 31.43 -43.62
CA ALA A 486 53.93 30.91 -44.30
C ALA A 486 54.37 29.53 -43.79
N PHE A 487 54.06 29.14 -42.54
CA PHE A 487 54.52 27.88 -41.94
C PHE A 487 53.43 27.02 -41.26
N PRO A 488 52.38 26.53 -41.98
CA PRO A 488 51.19 25.93 -41.35
C PRO A 488 51.46 24.53 -40.77
N GLY A 489 52.07 24.49 -39.58
CA GLY A 489 52.70 23.36 -38.92
C GLY A 489 53.77 23.72 -37.87
N ASP A 490 54.10 25.00 -37.65
CA ASP A 490 54.92 25.49 -36.52
C ASP A 490 54.27 26.72 -35.86
N PRO A 491 53.59 26.57 -34.69
CA PRO A 491 52.70 27.59 -34.08
C PRO A 491 53.44 28.75 -33.40
N ASN A 492 54.60 29.10 -33.94
CA ASN A 492 55.46 30.19 -33.52
C ASN A 492 55.74 31.15 -34.69
N GLU A 493 55.50 30.74 -35.95
CA GLU A 493 55.99 31.42 -37.15
C GLU A 493 54.89 31.70 -38.18
N THR A 494 54.31 32.90 -38.14
CA THR A 494 53.21 33.29 -39.07
C THR A 494 53.66 33.86 -40.42
N ARG A 495 54.96 34.11 -40.61
CA ARG A 495 55.50 34.95 -41.70
C ARG A 495 56.96 34.66 -42.02
N ASP A 496 57.29 34.84 -43.29
CA ASP A 496 58.64 34.86 -43.85
C ASP A 496 58.77 36.18 -44.65
N THR A 497 59.41 37.20 -44.07
CA THR A 497 59.41 38.57 -44.63
C THR A 497 60.29 38.73 -45.87
N ASP A 498 61.38 37.95 -46.01
CA ASP A 498 62.29 38.05 -47.17
C ASP A 498 62.29 36.82 -48.11
N GLY A 499 61.81 35.67 -47.65
CA GLY A 499 61.56 34.45 -48.43
C GLY A 499 62.62 33.35 -48.32
N ASP A 500 63.35 33.25 -47.20
CA ASP A 500 64.47 32.30 -47.03
C ASP A 500 64.03 30.91 -46.52
N GLY A 501 62.90 30.83 -45.80
CA GLY A 501 62.38 29.60 -45.19
C GLY A 501 62.57 29.46 -43.67
N PHE A 502 63.02 30.50 -42.97
CA PHE A 502 62.84 30.71 -41.53
C PHE A 502 61.77 31.78 -41.27
N GLY A 503 61.14 31.74 -40.09
CA GLY A 503 60.04 32.63 -39.76
C GLY A 503 60.47 33.88 -38.99
N ASP A 504 59.74 34.98 -39.17
CA ASP A 504 59.98 36.32 -38.60
C ASP A 504 60.26 36.36 -37.07
N ASN A 505 59.85 35.33 -36.29
CA ASN A 505 60.04 35.28 -34.83
C ASN A 505 61.23 34.39 -34.40
N ALA A 506 61.58 33.38 -35.20
CA ALA A 506 62.75 32.52 -35.00
C ALA A 506 64.01 33.04 -35.72
N ASP A 507 63.81 33.88 -36.73
CA ASP A 507 64.84 34.60 -37.45
C ASP A 507 65.32 35.82 -36.64
N LEU A 508 66.64 36.00 -36.56
CA LEU A 508 67.29 37.13 -35.90
C LEU A 508 67.64 38.28 -36.85
N PHE A 509 67.55 38.08 -38.17
CA PHE A 509 67.73 39.08 -39.22
C PHE A 509 66.65 39.01 -40.34
N PRO A 510 65.33 39.12 -40.05
CA PRO A 510 64.21 38.95 -41.00
C PRO A 510 64.03 40.05 -42.08
N ASP A 511 65.15 40.63 -42.54
CA ASP A 511 65.32 41.53 -43.69
C ASP A 511 66.52 41.08 -44.59
N ASP A 512 67.28 40.01 -44.27
CA ASP A 512 68.43 39.51 -45.04
C ASP A 512 68.57 37.96 -45.09
N GLN A 513 67.84 37.36 -46.06
CA GLN A 513 67.85 36.03 -46.70
C GLN A 513 69.14 35.17 -46.76
N ASN A 514 70.27 35.66 -46.25
CA ASN A 514 71.52 34.94 -46.16
C ASN A 514 71.89 34.59 -44.70
N GLU A 515 71.25 35.20 -43.71
CA GLU A 515 71.54 35.05 -42.28
C GLU A 515 70.23 34.94 -41.49
N TRP A 516 69.90 33.76 -40.97
CA TRP A 516 68.64 33.51 -40.24
C TRP A 516 68.84 33.27 -38.73
N ARG A 517 70.10 33.17 -38.29
CA ARG A 517 70.49 32.87 -36.90
C ARG A 517 71.77 33.61 -36.56
N ASP A 518 71.85 34.01 -35.30
CA ASP A 518 73.03 34.46 -34.57
C ASP A 518 72.99 33.65 -33.27
N ARG A 519 73.85 32.65 -33.16
CA ARG A 519 73.73 31.58 -32.14
C ARG A 519 74.23 31.99 -30.76
N ASP A 520 75.01 33.06 -30.67
CA ASP A 520 75.73 33.46 -29.46
C ASP A 520 75.53 34.94 -29.08
N GLY A 521 75.07 35.78 -30.00
CA GLY A 521 74.62 37.14 -29.77
C GLY A 521 75.64 38.24 -30.07
N ASP A 522 76.70 37.97 -30.85
CA ASP A 522 77.69 38.96 -31.31
C ASP A 522 77.07 40.02 -32.26
N GLY A 523 76.06 39.64 -33.05
CA GLY A 523 75.39 40.48 -34.05
C GLY A 523 75.82 40.23 -35.51
N VAL A 524 76.63 39.20 -35.77
CA VAL A 524 76.90 38.61 -37.09
C VAL A 524 76.12 37.29 -37.22
N GLY A 525 75.68 36.95 -38.43
CA GLY A 525 74.91 35.73 -38.68
C GLY A 525 75.75 34.46 -38.85
N ASP A 526 75.15 33.31 -38.53
CA ASP A 526 75.69 31.96 -38.53
C ASP A 526 76.40 31.54 -39.83
N ASN A 527 76.10 32.17 -40.98
CA ASN A 527 76.72 31.86 -42.28
C ASN A 527 77.81 32.87 -42.68
N GLY A 528 77.77 34.08 -42.13
CA GLY A 528 78.74 35.16 -42.33
C GLY A 528 79.90 35.11 -41.34
N ASP A 529 79.70 34.49 -40.19
CA ASP A 529 80.66 34.32 -39.11
C ASP A 529 81.57 33.08 -39.29
N VAL A 530 82.79 33.18 -38.76
CA VAL A 530 83.79 32.11 -38.65
C VAL A 530 83.60 31.30 -37.36
N PHE A 531 83.11 31.89 -36.27
CA PHE A 531 82.93 31.25 -34.97
C PHE A 531 81.48 31.29 -34.43
N PRO A 532 80.45 30.80 -35.18
CA PRO A 532 79.02 31.01 -34.89
C PRO A 532 78.47 30.16 -33.72
N ASN A 533 79.15 30.28 -32.58
CA ASN A 533 78.93 29.70 -31.26
C ASN A 533 79.68 30.49 -30.14
N ASP A 534 80.53 31.47 -30.45
CA ASP A 534 81.32 32.27 -29.48
C ASP A 534 81.15 33.78 -29.73
N GLY A 535 80.19 34.39 -29.04
CA GLY A 535 79.82 35.81 -29.17
C GLY A 535 80.85 36.80 -28.61
N THR A 536 82.12 36.40 -28.54
CA THR A 536 83.26 37.30 -28.36
C THR A 536 84.23 37.31 -29.55
N GLU A 537 84.07 36.37 -30.50
CA GLU A 537 84.94 36.20 -31.66
C GLU A 537 84.13 36.05 -32.95
N SER A 538 84.46 36.82 -33.99
CA SER A 538 83.86 36.64 -35.32
C SER A 538 84.88 36.73 -36.48
N VAL A 539 86.18 36.61 -36.16
CA VAL A 539 87.30 36.67 -37.12
C VAL A 539 88.43 35.74 -36.69
N ASP A 540 88.94 34.95 -37.64
CA ASP A 540 90.21 34.21 -37.58
C ASP A 540 91.18 34.84 -38.61
N SER A 541 92.27 35.47 -38.14
CA SER A 541 93.23 36.19 -39.00
C SER A 541 94.22 35.30 -39.75
N ASP A 542 94.49 34.07 -39.32
CA ASP A 542 95.55 33.23 -39.93
C ASP A 542 95.15 31.78 -40.29
N GLY A 543 94.04 31.28 -39.76
CA GLY A 543 93.39 30.02 -40.10
C GLY A 543 93.71 28.84 -39.19
N ASP A 544 94.13 29.09 -37.94
CA ASP A 544 94.43 28.07 -36.93
C ASP A 544 93.18 27.44 -36.28
N GLY A 545 92.10 28.21 -36.11
CA GLY A 545 90.87 27.79 -35.46
C GLY A 545 90.61 28.36 -34.05
N VAL A 546 91.39 29.35 -33.59
CA VAL A 546 91.10 30.22 -32.44
C VAL A 546 90.84 31.66 -32.91
N GLY A 547 89.97 32.40 -32.23
CA GLY A 547 89.57 33.75 -32.63
C GLY A 547 90.53 34.87 -32.20
N ASP A 548 90.57 35.95 -32.98
CA ASP A 548 91.52 37.07 -32.90
C ASP A 548 91.67 37.76 -31.52
N ASN A 549 90.68 37.71 -30.61
CA ASN A 549 90.84 38.24 -29.23
C ASN A 549 91.01 37.16 -28.14
N GLY A 550 90.76 35.89 -28.46
CA GLY A 550 90.96 34.74 -27.59
C GLY A 550 92.36 34.12 -27.72
N ASP A 551 92.98 34.23 -28.90
CA ASP A 551 94.33 33.76 -29.18
C ASP A 551 95.40 34.67 -28.52
N ALA A 552 96.36 34.06 -27.82
CA ALA A 552 97.53 34.75 -27.25
C ALA A 552 98.54 35.22 -28.34
N PHE A 553 98.51 34.62 -29.52
CA PHE A 553 99.40 34.87 -30.66
C PHE A 553 98.68 34.92 -32.03
N PRO A 554 97.71 35.84 -32.30
CA PRO A 554 96.78 35.86 -33.47
C PRO A 554 97.34 35.92 -34.92
N PHE A 555 98.62 35.58 -35.13
CA PHE A 555 99.29 35.52 -36.43
C PHE A 555 100.39 34.41 -36.50
N ASP A 556 100.42 33.44 -35.56
CA ASP A 556 101.25 32.23 -35.65
C ASP A 556 100.41 30.96 -35.42
N PRO A 557 99.98 30.26 -36.50
CA PRO A 557 99.02 29.15 -36.43
C PRO A 557 99.70 27.83 -35.99
N SER A 558 100.41 27.90 -34.88
CA SER A 558 101.13 26.77 -34.26
C SER A 558 101.30 26.86 -32.74
N GLU A 559 101.02 28.02 -32.13
CA GLU A 559 100.94 28.24 -30.68
C GLU A 559 99.88 29.32 -30.42
N ASN A 560 98.80 29.02 -29.70
CA ASN A 560 97.68 29.95 -29.48
C ASN A 560 97.31 30.19 -28.00
N THR A 561 97.95 29.43 -27.09
CA THR A 561 97.68 29.45 -25.64
C THR A 561 99.00 29.56 -24.88
N ASP A 562 99.01 30.34 -23.78
CA ASP A 562 100.10 30.55 -22.81
C ASP A 562 99.43 30.58 -21.43
N THR A 563 99.16 29.40 -20.86
CA THR A 563 98.16 29.23 -19.79
C THR A 563 98.60 29.80 -18.44
N ASP A 564 99.89 29.82 -18.12
CA ASP A 564 100.41 30.44 -16.88
C ASP A 564 101.08 31.82 -17.05
N GLY A 565 101.39 32.22 -18.29
CA GLY A 565 101.98 33.52 -18.59
C GLY A 565 103.49 33.63 -18.38
N ASP A 566 104.22 32.51 -18.32
CA ASP A 566 105.69 32.45 -18.40
C ASP A 566 106.23 33.04 -19.74
N GLY A 567 105.49 32.84 -20.84
CA GLY A 567 105.86 33.29 -22.18
C GLY A 567 106.34 32.18 -23.13
N ILE A 568 106.15 30.91 -22.78
CA ILE A 568 106.24 29.73 -23.65
C ILE A 568 104.82 29.23 -23.93
N GLY A 569 104.49 29.00 -25.21
CA GLY A 569 103.16 28.48 -25.58
C GLY A 569 102.95 27.02 -25.15
N ASP A 570 101.71 26.66 -24.83
CA ASP A 570 101.35 25.39 -24.20
C ASP A 570 101.82 24.13 -24.95
N ASN A 571 101.98 24.18 -26.29
CA ASN A 571 102.47 23.01 -27.06
C ASN A 571 103.99 22.79 -26.93
N SER A 572 104.71 23.77 -26.37
CA SER A 572 106.15 23.78 -26.19
C SER A 572 106.60 23.56 -24.73
N ASP A 573 105.70 23.61 -23.75
CA ASP A 573 106.00 23.35 -22.33
C ASP A 573 105.55 21.95 -21.85
N ALA A 574 106.11 21.48 -20.73
CA ALA A 574 105.76 20.22 -20.08
C ALA A 574 104.84 20.39 -18.86
N PHE A 575 104.81 21.58 -18.25
CA PHE A 575 103.90 21.96 -17.17
C PHE A 575 103.25 23.33 -17.45
N PRO A 576 102.43 23.51 -18.51
CA PRO A 576 101.92 24.83 -18.96
C PRO A 576 101.03 25.61 -17.96
N THR A 577 100.90 25.12 -16.73
CA THR A 577 100.03 25.65 -15.67
C THR A 577 100.79 25.97 -14.37
N ASP A 578 102.10 25.72 -14.30
CA ASP A 578 102.94 26.05 -13.15
C ASP A 578 104.14 26.89 -13.60
N PRO A 579 104.11 28.23 -13.43
CA PRO A 579 105.14 29.15 -13.91
C PRO A 579 106.44 29.09 -13.05
N SER A 580 106.70 27.95 -12.43
CA SER A 580 107.95 27.57 -11.77
C SER A 580 108.55 26.24 -12.23
N GLU A 581 107.85 25.46 -13.07
CA GLU A 581 108.30 24.20 -13.67
C GLU A 581 108.10 24.23 -15.19
N THR A 582 109.08 23.78 -15.98
CA THR A 582 109.00 23.81 -17.47
C THR A 582 109.55 22.53 -18.12
N GLY A 583 109.55 21.41 -17.39
CA GLY A 583 110.13 20.16 -17.86
C GLY A 583 110.00 19.01 -16.85
N ASP A 584 109.49 17.87 -17.30
CA ASP A 584 109.53 16.55 -16.64
C ASP A 584 110.77 15.75 -17.14
N MET A 585 111.39 14.91 -16.31
CA MET A 585 112.59 14.12 -16.69
C MET A 585 112.31 12.64 -16.93
N ASP A 586 111.47 12.00 -16.12
CA ASP A 586 111.18 10.56 -16.19
C ASP A 586 109.72 10.21 -16.50
N GLY A 587 108.83 11.21 -16.51
CA GLY A 587 107.47 11.11 -17.04
C GLY A 587 106.43 10.67 -16.01
N ASP A 588 106.61 11.03 -14.74
CA ASP A 588 105.68 10.67 -13.65
C ASP A 588 104.54 11.68 -13.46
N GLY A 589 104.69 12.91 -14.00
CA GLY A 589 103.72 13.99 -13.88
C GLY A 589 103.94 14.94 -12.70
N VAL A 590 105.05 14.82 -11.97
CA VAL A 590 105.44 15.74 -10.89
C VAL A 590 106.64 16.59 -11.33
N GLY A 591 106.63 17.87 -10.97
CA GLY A 591 107.67 18.85 -11.35
C GLY A 591 109.08 18.42 -10.91
N ASN A 592 110.09 18.73 -11.73
CA ASN A 592 111.49 18.30 -11.50
C ASN A 592 112.10 18.86 -10.19
N ASN A 593 111.53 19.91 -9.60
CA ASN A 593 111.91 20.44 -8.29
C ASN A 593 110.93 20.08 -7.16
N ALA A 594 109.83 19.39 -7.46
CA ALA A 594 108.75 19.03 -6.53
C ALA A 594 108.76 17.55 -6.11
N ASP A 595 109.20 16.64 -6.98
CA ASP A 595 109.17 15.19 -6.71
C ASP A 595 110.22 14.72 -5.67
N ALA A 596 109.84 13.73 -4.88
CA ALA A 596 110.66 13.01 -3.93
C ALA A 596 111.57 11.94 -4.58
N PHE A 597 111.22 11.40 -5.77
CA PHE A 597 111.95 10.30 -6.42
C PHE A 597 112.25 10.49 -7.94
N PRO A 598 112.92 11.58 -8.42
CA PRO A 598 112.85 12.06 -9.83
C PRO A 598 113.62 11.23 -10.88
N ALA A 599 113.30 9.94 -10.93
CA ALA A 599 113.82 8.87 -11.79
C ALA A 599 113.03 7.55 -11.61
N ASN A 600 111.86 7.56 -10.94
CA ASN A 600 111.03 6.40 -10.62
C ASN A 600 109.53 6.73 -10.77
N PRO A 601 108.94 6.58 -11.98
CA PRO A 601 107.61 7.10 -12.30
C PRO A 601 106.45 6.21 -11.82
N PHE A 602 106.53 5.80 -10.55
CA PHE A 602 105.52 5.03 -9.82
C PHE A 602 105.42 5.44 -8.34
N GLU A 603 106.25 6.37 -7.87
CA GLU A 603 106.24 6.80 -6.48
C GLU A 603 106.63 8.26 -6.33
N ALA A 604 105.77 9.06 -5.69
CA ALA A 604 105.97 10.50 -5.51
C ALA A 604 105.75 10.98 -4.05
N TYR A 605 105.00 10.21 -3.24
CA TYR A 605 104.55 10.64 -1.91
C TYR A 605 104.72 9.52 -0.86
N ASP A 606 105.01 9.92 0.38
CA ASP A 606 105.28 9.09 1.56
C ASP A 606 104.76 9.89 2.77
N SER A 607 103.48 9.70 3.11
CA SER A 607 102.71 10.61 3.98
C SER A 607 102.96 10.43 5.47
N ASP A 608 103.12 9.19 5.94
CA ASP A 608 103.34 8.89 7.37
C ASP A 608 104.80 8.51 7.71
N GLY A 609 105.60 8.12 6.70
CA GLY A 609 107.03 7.84 6.83
C GLY A 609 107.41 6.40 7.18
N ASP A 610 106.50 5.42 7.06
CA ASP A 610 106.83 3.99 7.24
C ASP A 610 107.78 3.45 6.15
N GLY A 611 107.67 3.98 4.92
CA GLY A 611 108.52 3.64 3.78
C GLY A 611 107.86 2.82 2.66
N PHE A 612 106.55 2.56 2.73
CA PHE A 612 105.69 2.34 1.58
C PHE A 612 105.11 3.66 1.10
N GLY A 613 104.92 3.84 -0.21
CA GLY A 613 104.21 5.00 -0.70
C GLY A 613 102.70 4.85 -0.58
N ASP A 614 102.02 5.98 -0.38
CA ASP A 614 100.58 6.12 -0.10
C ASP A 614 99.69 5.30 -1.07
N ASN A 615 100.18 5.09 -2.29
CA ASN A 615 99.53 4.34 -3.36
C ASN A 615 99.38 2.83 -3.11
N SER A 616 100.03 2.28 -2.08
CA SER A 616 100.13 0.82 -1.81
C SER A 616 99.58 0.39 -0.45
N ASP A 617 98.97 1.29 0.31
CA ASP A 617 98.51 1.05 1.69
C ASP A 617 96.99 1.32 1.83
N ALA A 618 96.30 0.51 2.64
CA ALA A 618 94.88 0.71 2.98
C ALA A 618 94.68 1.72 4.11
N PHE A 619 95.69 1.96 4.96
CA PHE A 619 95.65 2.98 6.01
C PHE A 619 96.87 3.94 5.97
N PRO A 620 97.06 4.77 4.90
CA PRO A 620 98.26 5.62 4.67
C PRO A 620 98.58 6.73 5.71
N ASN A 621 98.00 6.64 6.90
CA ASN A 621 98.15 7.56 8.03
C ASN A 621 98.26 6.82 9.40
N ASP A 622 98.26 5.47 9.41
CA ASP A 622 98.47 4.66 10.62
C ASP A 622 99.28 3.38 10.32
N ALA A 623 100.62 3.49 10.36
CA ALA A 623 101.60 2.40 10.25
C ALA A 623 101.50 1.21 11.25
N ASN A 624 100.30 0.85 11.69
CA ASN A 624 99.98 -0.39 12.43
C ASN A 624 99.00 -1.31 11.68
N GLU A 625 98.20 -0.79 10.74
CA GLU A 625 97.21 -1.55 9.94
C GLU A 625 97.42 -1.30 8.45
N THR A 626 97.13 -2.27 7.58
CA THR A 626 97.32 -2.14 6.12
C THR A 626 96.31 -2.90 5.25
N GLU A 627 95.33 -3.60 5.83
CA GLU A 627 94.32 -4.41 5.11
C GLU A 627 92.94 -4.33 5.81
N ASP A 628 91.87 -4.28 5.02
CA ASP A 628 90.44 -4.26 5.42
C ASP A 628 89.68 -5.13 4.38
N SER A 629 89.04 -6.22 4.85
CA SER A 629 88.52 -7.29 3.99
C SER A 629 87.05 -7.14 3.57
N ASP A 630 86.20 -6.49 4.37
CA ASP A 630 84.76 -6.34 4.08
C ASP A 630 84.28 -4.89 4.02
N GLY A 631 85.06 -3.93 4.54
CA GLY A 631 84.79 -2.51 4.41
C GLY A 631 83.76 -1.94 5.39
N ASP A 632 83.51 -2.58 6.54
CA ASP A 632 82.73 -1.96 7.63
C ASP A 632 83.44 -0.71 8.23
N GLY A 633 84.76 -0.63 8.08
CA GLY A 633 85.63 0.44 8.57
C GLY A 633 86.47 0.06 9.80
N VAL A 634 86.46 -1.21 10.21
CA VAL A 634 87.28 -1.80 11.28
C VAL A 634 88.24 -2.83 10.67
N GLY A 635 89.50 -2.42 10.47
CA GLY A 635 90.52 -3.29 9.85
C GLY A 635 90.65 -4.67 10.51
N ASP A 636 90.95 -5.69 9.69
CA ASP A 636 90.81 -7.14 9.95
C ASP A 636 91.33 -7.65 11.30
N ASN A 637 92.29 -6.96 11.92
CA ASN A 637 92.86 -7.32 13.21
C ASN A 637 91.95 -7.03 14.42
N ALA A 638 90.83 -6.33 14.23
CA ALA A 638 90.00 -5.78 15.32
C ALA A 638 88.53 -6.22 15.37
N ASP A 639 87.96 -6.79 14.30
CA ASP A 639 86.54 -7.17 14.25
C ASP A 639 86.24 -8.66 14.58
N ALA A 640 84.99 -8.96 14.95
CA ALA A 640 84.48 -10.28 15.32
C ALA A 640 83.81 -11.06 14.17
N PHE A 641 83.28 -10.39 13.15
CA PHE A 641 82.67 -10.96 11.95
C PHE A 641 83.19 -10.28 10.67
N PRO A 642 84.49 -10.38 10.30
CA PRO A 642 85.12 -9.50 9.29
C PRO A 642 84.77 -9.83 7.81
N ASN A 643 83.54 -10.29 7.58
CA ASN A 643 82.89 -10.63 6.32
C ASN A 643 81.37 -10.27 6.34
N ASP A 644 80.87 -9.52 7.34
CA ASP A 644 79.44 -9.25 7.59
C ASP A 644 79.20 -7.87 8.25
N SER A 645 79.13 -6.82 7.42
CA SER A 645 79.11 -5.41 7.82
C SER A 645 77.93 -4.94 8.68
N ASP A 646 76.91 -5.77 8.91
CA ASP A 646 75.75 -5.43 9.75
C ASP A 646 75.93 -5.84 11.22
N GLU A 647 76.88 -6.73 11.56
CA GLU A 647 77.11 -7.23 12.92
C GLU A 647 78.59 -7.28 13.33
N THR A 648 78.97 -6.56 14.40
CA THR A 648 80.35 -6.56 14.93
C THR A 648 80.47 -7.22 16.31
N LYS A 649 79.36 -7.75 16.88
CA LYS A 649 79.32 -8.27 18.27
C LYS A 649 78.28 -9.38 18.49
N ASP A 650 78.68 -10.30 19.34
CA ASP A 650 77.88 -11.36 19.96
C ASP A 650 78.29 -11.40 21.44
N THR A 651 77.38 -11.01 22.33
CA THR A 651 77.66 -10.75 23.75
C THR A 651 77.57 -12.01 24.62
N ASP A 652 76.68 -12.95 24.31
CA ASP A 652 76.41 -14.12 25.17
C ASP A 652 76.80 -15.48 24.56
N GLY A 653 77.01 -15.54 23.24
CA GLY A 653 77.58 -16.67 22.52
C GLY A 653 76.58 -17.72 22.04
N ASP A 654 75.29 -17.40 21.91
CA ASP A 654 74.29 -18.29 21.29
C ASP A 654 74.49 -18.45 19.77
N GLY A 655 75.01 -17.42 19.10
CA GLY A 655 75.26 -17.38 17.64
C GLY A 655 74.35 -16.45 16.83
N VAL A 656 73.48 -15.67 17.49
CA VAL A 656 72.76 -14.51 16.95
C VAL A 656 73.49 -13.23 17.35
N GLY A 657 73.55 -12.23 16.45
CA GLY A 657 74.17 -10.94 16.75
C GLY A 657 73.37 -10.09 17.73
N ASP A 658 74.05 -9.21 18.46
CA ASP A 658 73.46 -8.40 19.55
C ASP A 658 72.24 -7.56 19.13
N ASN A 659 72.10 -7.23 17.84
CA ASN A 659 70.99 -6.41 17.33
C ASN A 659 69.75 -7.23 16.94
N ALA A 660 69.84 -8.57 16.90
CA ALA A 660 68.81 -9.46 16.35
C ALA A 660 68.12 -10.36 17.40
N ASP A 661 68.67 -10.50 18.62
CA ASP A 661 68.06 -11.28 19.70
C ASP A 661 67.11 -10.44 20.60
N VAL A 662 66.03 -11.07 21.07
CA VAL A 662 65.04 -10.53 22.00
C VAL A 662 65.53 -10.64 23.46
N PHE A 663 66.41 -11.59 23.78
CA PHE A 663 66.97 -11.77 25.12
C PHE A 663 68.53 -11.86 25.16
N PRO A 664 69.31 -10.82 24.74
CA PRO A 664 70.78 -10.89 24.52
C PRO A 664 71.71 -11.14 25.74
N GLU A 665 71.17 -11.67 26.84
CA GLU A 665 71.92 -12.21 27.98
C GLU A 665 71.45 -13.66 28.35
N ASN A 666 70.62 -14.30 27.51
CA ASN A 666 69.95 -15.57 27.80
C ASN A 666 69.75 -16.48 26.55
N LYS A 667 70.85 -17.01 26.01
CA LYS A 667 71.05 -18.18 25.11
C LYS A 667 70.32 -19.51 25.43
N GLU A 668 69.17 -19.45 26.10
CA GLU A 668 68.19 -20.51 26.26
C GLU A 668 66.82 -20.10 25.65
N GLU A 669 66.54 -18.81 25.44
CA GLU A 669 65.31 -18.26 24.83
C GLU A 669 65.65 -17.07 23.94
N SER A 670 65.10 -16.99 22.71
CA SER A 670 65.28 -15.84 21.80
C SER A 670 63.97 -15.35 21.15
N ALA A 671 62.81 -15.81 21.66
CA ALA A 671 61.49 -15.43 21.18
C ALA A 671 60.42 -15.46 22.28
N ASP A 672 59.45 -14.55 22.16
CA ASP A 672 58.23 -14.41 22.96
C ASP A 672 57.14 -14.00 21.95
N THR A 673 56.22 -14.93 21.65
CA THR A 673 55.26 -14.81 20.53
C THR A 673 54.01 -14.01 20.88
N ASP A 674 53.58 -13.99 22.14
CA ASP A 674 52.32 -13.35 22.56
C ASP A 674 52.49 -12.14 23.50
N GLY A 675 53.69 -11.96 24.06
CA GLY A 675 54.10 -10.77 24.79
C GLY A 675 53.70 -10.74 26.27
N ASP A 676 53.37 -11.89 26.88
CA ASP A 676 53.11 -11.97 28.32
C ASP A 676 54.39 -11.83 29.18
N GLY A 677 55.56 -12.09 28.59
CA GLY A 677 56.88 -12.01 29.23
C GLY A 677 57.50 -13.37 29.62
N VAL A 678 56.90 -14.49 29.22
CA VAL A 678 57.46 -15.85 29.28
C VAL A 678 57.91 -16.27 27.87
N GLY A 679 59.16 -16.74 27.73
CA GLY A 679 59.68 -17.20 26.44
C GLY A 679 58.95 -18.44 25.90
N ASP A 680 58.85 -18.54 24.57
CA ASP A 680 58.01 -19.52 23.86
C ASP A 680 58.26 -21.00 24.24
N ASN A 681 59.46 -21.34 24.74
CA ASN A 681 59.80 -22.71 25.12
C ASN A 681 59.38 -23.07 26.57
N ALA A 682 58.95 -22.08 27.36
CA ALA A 682 58.63 -22.22 28.78
C ALA A 682 57.13 -22.11 29.10
N ASP A 683 56.32 -21.51 28.22
CA ASP A 683 54.87 -21.39 28.39
C ASP A 683 54.08 -22.63 27.90
N ALA A 684 52.94 -22.88 28.54
CA ALA A 684 52.00 -23.94 28.20
C ALA A 684 51.00 -23.55 27.09
N PHE A 685 50.73 -22.26 26.87
CA PHE A 685 49.75 -21.78 25.87
C PHE A 685 50.25 -20.56 25.05
N PRO A 686 51.35 -20.65 24.25
CA PRO A 686 52.13 -19.50 23.73
C PRO A 686 51.44 -18.66 22.62
N SER A 687 50.26 -18.14 22.94
CA SER A 687 49.32 -17.40 22.09
C SER A 687 48.08 -16.88 22.87
N TRP A 688 48.04 -17.06 24.20
CA TRP A 688 46.94 -16.74 25.11
C TRP A 688 47.48 -16.04 26.40
N PRO A 689 47.75 -14.71 26.37
CA PRO A 689 48.41 -13.93 27.45
C PRO A 689 47.68 -13.79 28.81
N ALA A 690 46.83 -14.76 29.16
CA ALA A 690 46.03 -14.80 30.39
C ALA A 690 46.01 -16.18 31.07
N GLU A 691 46.53 -17.23 30.42
CA GLU A 691 46.59 -18.59 30.96
C GLU A 691 47.95 -19.21 30.58
N TRP A 692 48.88 -19.32 31.53
CA TRP A 692 50.23 -19.88 31.31
C TRP A 692 50.49 -21.17 32.09
N ILE A 693 49.47 -21.68 32.81
CA ILE A 693 49.52 -22.90 33.64
C ILE A 693 48.19 -23.66 33.54
N ASP A 694 48.29 -24.99 33.40
CA ASP A 694 47.24 -26.00 33.63
C ASP A 694 47.84 -27.00 34.65
N THR A 695 47.29 -27.05 35.86
CA THR A 695 47.88 -27.76 37.01
C THR A 695 47.51 -29.25 37.07
N ASP A 696 46.36 -29.67 36.54
CA ASP A 696 45.91 -31.08 36.62
C ASP A 696 45.78 -31.80 35.27
N GLY A 697 45.82 -31.07 34.15
CA GLY A 697 45.95 -31.58 32.79
C GLY A 697 44.62 -31.92 32.11
N ASP A 698 43.50 -31.34 32.55
CA ASP A 698 42.17 -31.51 31.92
C ASP A 698 42.05 -30.73 30.59
N GLY A 699 42.81 -29.65 30.43
CA GLY A 699 42.81 -28.77 29.24
C GLY A 699 42.13 -27.40 29.43
N VAL A 700 41.73 -27.04 30.65
CA VAL A 700 41.32 -25.68 31.05
C VAL A 700 42.42 -25.05 31.90
N GLY A 701 42.76 -23.79 31.64
CA GLY A 701 43.76 -23.05 32.43
C GLY A 701 43.32 -22.77 33.87
N ASP A 702 44.28 -22.72 34.79
CA ASP A 702 44.05 -22.60 36.25
C ASP A 702 43.17 -21.41 36.66
N ASN A 703 43.11 -20.33 35.86
CA ASN A 703 42.31 -19.14 36.19
C ASN A 703 40.86 -19.22 35.67
N ALA A 704 40.57 -20.14 34.75
CA ALA A 704 39.26 -20.35 34.13
C ALA A 704 38.46 -21.51 34.74
N ASP A 705 39.13 -22.48 35.38
CA ASP A 705 38.47 -23.60 36.04
C ASP A 705 38.01 -23.29 37.49
N VAL A 706 36.90 -23.93 37.88
CA VAL A 706 36.29 -23.85 39.22
C VAL A 706 36.89 -24.88 40.18
N PHE A 707 37.47 -25.98 39.68
CA PHE A 707 38.02 -27.08 40.49
C PHE A 707 39.45 -27.53 40.07
N PRO A 708 40.46 -26.61 39.94
CA PRO A 708 41.74 -26.82 39.22
C PRO A 708 42.77 -27.76 39.93
N LEU A 709 42.28 -28.87 40.46
CA LEU A 709 42.97 -29.98 41.13
C LEU A 709 42.17 -31.31 40.98
N ASN A 710 41.16 -31.36 40.11
CA ASN A 710 40.19 -32.46 39.95
C ASN A 710 39.77 -32.64 38.47
N PRO A 711 40.58 -33.32 37.62
CA PRO A 711 40.43 -33.38 36.16
C PRO A 711 39.27 -34.26 35.64
N ASP A 712 38.25 -34.50 36.47
CA ASP A 712 36.97 -35.10 36.09
C ASP A 712 35.81 -34.07 36.16
N GLU A 713 36.01 -32.89 36.78
CA GLU A 713 34.97 -31.85 37.00
C GLU A 713 35.50 -30.43 36.78
N THR A 714 34.72 -29.58 36.11
CA THR A 714 35.03 -28.15 35.92
C THR A 714 33.88 -27.21 36.29
N ARG A 715 32.72 -27.73 36.77
CA ARG A 715 31.50 -26.93 36.98
C ARG A 715 30.68 -27.32 38.20
N ASP A 716 30.06 -26.29 38.78
CA ASP A 716 29.00 -26.33 39.78
C ASP A 716 27.92 -25.33 39.31
N SER A 717 26.79 -25.85 38.83
CA SER A 717 25.77 -25.06 38.11
C SER A 717 24.72 -24.41 39.01
N ASP A 718 24.56 -24.83 40.28
CA ASP A 718 23.66 -24.18 41.25
C ASP A 718 24.33 -23.64 42.53
N LEU A 719 25.65 -23.81 42.64
CA LEU A 719 26.56 -23.22 43.62
C LEU A 719 26.36 -23.74 45.04
N ASP A 720 25.98 -25.02 45.18
CA ASP A 720 25.81 -25.68 46.47
C ASP A 720 27.09 -26.33 47.02
N GLY A 721 28.13 -26.45 46.18
CA GLY A 721 29.45 -26.99 46.53
C GLY A 721 29.68 -28.45 46.11
N VAL A 722 28.76 -29.06 45.35
CA VAL A 722 28.94 -30.35 44.68
C VAL A 722 28.97 -30.15 43.16
N GLY A 723 29.99 -30.70 42.48
CA GLY A 723 30.12 -30.56 41.04
C GLY A 723 29.04 -31.29 40.23
N ASP A 724 28.74 -30.75 39.04
CA ASP A 724 27.67 -31.20 38.13
C ASP A 724 27.72 -32.70 37.77
N ASN A 725 28.90 -33.33 37.81
CA ASN A 725 29.11 -34.74 37.52
C ASN A 725 28.76 -35.68 38.69
N SER A 726 28.72 -35.14 39.91
CA SER A 726 28.62 -35.88 41.17
C SER A 726 27.29 -35.63 41.91
N ASP A 727 26.63 -34.51 41.63
CA ASP A 727 25.33 -34.20 42.20
C ASP A 727 24.17 -35.00 41.57
N TYR A 728 23.10 -35.20 42.34
CA TYR A 728 21.91 -35.93 41.95
C TYR A 728 20.90 -35.09 41.14
N ARG A 729 20.95 -33.76 41.24
CA ARG A 729 20.11 -32.80 40.51
C ARG A 729 20.81 -31.43 40.30
N PRO A 730 21.73 -31.28 39.30
CA PRO A 730 22.63 -30.11 39.15
C PRO A 730 22.02 -28.71 38.86
N TYR A 731 20.76 -28.48 39.24
CA TYR A 731 20.00 -27.23 39.11
C TYR A 731 18.94 -27.08 40.25
N ASP A 732 19.10 -27.79 41.37
CA ASP A 732 18.19 -27.91 42.51
C ASP A 732 18.98 -28.17 43.80
N SER A 733 19.64 -27.11 44.30
CA SER A 733 20.51 -26.98 45.49
C SER A 733 19.87 -27.35 46.85
N SER A 734 18.87 -28.23 46.82
CA SER A 734 18.10 -28.75 47.95
C SER A 734 18.08 -30.28 48.00
N ILE A 735 18.62 -30.99 46.99
CA ILE A 735 18.60 -32.47 46.89
C ILE A 735 19.95 -33.01 46.37
N GLN A 736 20.96 -33.00 47.23
CA GLN A 736 22.31 -33.51 46.94
C GLN A 736 22.41 -35.04 46.79
N SER A 737 21.39 -35.79 47.24
CA SER A 737 21.43 -37.26 47.21
C SER A 737 20.06 -37.93 47.09
N ALA A 738 20.09 -39.22 46.75
CA ALA A 738 18.89 -40.05 46.72
C ALA A 738 18.29 -40.35 48.12
N ASP A 739 19.06 -40.18 49.21
CA ASP A 739 18.59 -40.43 50.58
C ASP A 739 17.72 -39.26 51.11
N ASP A 740 17.87 -38.05 50.56
CA ASP A 740 17.09 -36.86 50.94
C ASP A 740 15.60 -36.96 50.57
N VAL A 741 15.24 -37.93 49.73
CA VAL A 741 13.90 -38.07 49.12
C VAL A 741 12.94 -38.97 49.94
N ASP A 742 13.42 -39.80 50.86
CA ASP A 742 12.63 -40.92 51.45
C ASP A 742 12.36 -40.81 52.98
N SER A 743 12.11 -39.59 53.48
CA SER A 743 11.97 -39.28 54.92
C SER A 743 10.52 -39.21 55.47
N PHE A 744 9.63 -40.13 55.07
CA PHE A 744 8.25 -40.22 55.58
C PHE A 744 8.08 -41.07 56.87
N PRO A 745 7.49 -40.55 57.97
CA PRO A 745 6.97 -41.35 59.07
C PRO A 745 5.52 -41.86 58.86
N LEU A 746 5.12 -42.90 59.60
CA LEU A 746 3.96 -43.76 59.29
C LEU A 746 2.59 -43.30 59.85
N ILE A 747 1.55 -43.51 59.02
CA ILE A 747 0.14 -43.92 59.28
C ILE A 747 -0.16 -44.38 60.73
N PRO A 748 -1.32 -44.04 61.38
CA PRO A 748 -2.68 -43.96 60.78
C PRO A 748 -3.68 -42.86 61.28
N ALA A 749 -4.70 -42.52 60.47
CA ALA A 749 -6.13 -42.85 60.74
C ALA A 749 -7.18 -42.22 59.77
N MET A 750 -7.96 -43.10 59.11
CA MET A 750 -9.39 -42.97 58.71
C MET A 750 -9.90 -41.83 57.78
N GLY A 751 -10.60 -42.23 56.70
CA GLY A 751 -11.48 -41.37 55.87
C GLY A 751 -10.91 -41.06 54.48
N ALA A 752 -11.04 -41.93 53.46
CA ALA A 752 -12.24 -42.21 52.66
C ALA A 752 -12.81 -40.95 51.93
N GLY A 753 -12.76 -40.88 50.58
CA GLY A 753 -12.27 -41.90 49.65
C GLY A 753 -12.20 -41.44 48.18
N MET A 754 -11.86 -42.38 47.29
CA MET A 754 -11.66 -42.15 45.85
C MET A 754 -12.96 -41.88 45.08
N VAL A 755 -12.88 -40.91 44.15
CA VAL A 755 -13.15 -40.99 42.68
C VAL A 755 -14.20 -42.02 42.18
N ILE A 756 -15.04 -41.63 41.20
CA ILE A 756 -15.39 -42.34 39.92
C ILE A 756 -16.83 -42.05 39.39
N LEU A 757 -16.87 -41.55 38.14
CA LEU A 757 -17.87 -41.68 37.06
C LEU A 757 -19.40 -41.38 37.24
N VAL A 758 -19.87 -40.48 36.37
CA VAL A 758 -20.96 -40.67 35.36
C VAL A 758 -22.24 -41.44 35.76
N GLY A 759 -23.36 -40.70 35.76
CA GLY A 759 -24.48 -41.04 34.85
C GLY A 759 -25.85 -41.44 35.43
N LEU A 760 -26.88 -41.06 34.66
CA LEU A 760 -28.22 -41.67 34.54
C LEU A 760 -29.24 -41.61 35.71
N PHE A 761 -30.17 -40.65 35.55
CA PHE A 761 -31.63 -40.87 35.41
C PHE A 761 -32.53 -41.31 36.61
N VAL A 762 -33.63 -40.54 36.77
CA VAL A 762 -35.01 -40.93 37.19
C VAL A 762 -35.39 -41.02 38.68
N ALA A 763 -36.11 -39.96 39.12
CA ALA A 763 -37.41 -39.91 39.84
C ALA A 763 -37.72 -40.89 41.02
N GLN A 764 -38.38 -40.46 42.10
CA GLN A 764 -39.72 -39.85 42.10
C GLN A 764 -40.07 -39.03 43.38
N LYS A 765 -41.11 -38.15 43.25
CA LYS A 765 -42.22 -37.83 44.19
C LYS A 765 -41.99 -38.11 45.70
N LYS A 766 -42.30 -37.22 46.65
CA LYS A 766 -43.47 -36.32 46.86
C LYS A 766 -43.18 -35.53 48.19
N PHE A 767 -43.87 -34.50 48.69
CA PHE A 767 -45.29 -34.06 48.67
C PHE A 767 -45.36 -32.57 49.14
N THR A 768 -46.51 -31.90 48.96
CA THR A 768 -47.05 -30.66 49.64
C THR A 768 -46.37 -30.17 50.94
N GLY A 769 -46.32 -28.88 51.32
CA GLY A 769 -47.04 -27.63 50.95
C GLY A 769 -46.78 -26.56 52.06
N ASP A 770 -47.53 -25.47 52.36
CA ASP A 770 -48.71 -24.78 51.79
C ASP A 770 -48.95 -23.43 52.57
N LYS A 771 -49.78 -22.50 52.06
CA LYS A 771 -50.43 -21.33 52.74
C LYS A 771 -49.63 -20.14 53.36
N ARG A 772 -49.75 -19.00 52.67
CA ARG A 772 -50.43 -17.72 53.08
C ARG A 772 -50.04 -16.90 54.35
N ARG A 773 -49.82 -15.60 54.07
CA ARG A 773 -50.32 -14.36 54.74
C ARG A 773 -49.75 -13.86 56.09
N GLY A 774 -49.34 -12.58 56.05
CA GLY A 774 -49.40 -11.59 57.15
C GLY A 774 -48.03 -11.25 57.77
N SER A 775 -47.81 -10.07 58.38
CA SER A 775 -48.51 -8.76 58.30
C SER A 775 -47.76 -7.70 59.13
N ARG A 776 -47.47 -6.53 58.53
CA ARG A 776 -47.37 -5.17 59.15
C ARG A 776 -46.67 -4.97 60.53
N SER A 777 -45.70 -4.05 60.52
CA SER A 777 -45.51 -2.93 61.48
C SER A 777 -44.33 -2.94 62.48
N SER A 778 -43.67 -1.77 62.54
CA SER A 778 -42.86 -1.20 63.64
C SER A 778 -41.56 -1.91 64.07
N ARG A 779 -40.55 -1.24 64.66
CA ARG A 779 -40.00 0.16 64.70
C ARG A 779 -39.08 0.24 65.95
N GLY A 780 -37.96 0.96 65.86
CA GLY A 780 -36.89 1.03 66.87
C GLY A 780 -35.57 0.84 66.12
N ASP A 781 -34.79 1.85 65.75
CA ASP A 781 -34.41 3.16 66.36
C ASP A 781 -33.42 2.99 67.55
N LEU A 782 -32.21 3.60 67.40
CA LEU A 782 -31.16 3.88 68.41
C LEU A 782 -30.25 2.68 68.85
N GLU A 783 -28.95 2.84 69.21
CA GLU A 783 -28.07 4.02 69.43
C GLU A 783 -26.55 3.62 69.35
N GLU A 784 -25.65 4.58 69.01
CA GLU A 784 -24.29 4.90 69.57
C GLU A 784 -23.24 3.80 69.99
N GLU A 785 -21.90 3.96 69.92
CA GLU A 785 -20.93 4.91 69.30
C GLU A 785 -19.44 4.43 69.53
N TYR A 786 -18.45 5.00 68.79
CA TYR A 786 -16.98 5.15 69.12
C TYR A 786 -16.07 3.90 69.39
N GLU A 787 -14.70 3.93 69.32
CA GLU A 787 -13.67 4.95 68.97
C GLU A 787 -12.30 4.32 68.54
N GLU A 788 -11.27 5.18 68.35
CA GLU A 788 -9.80 4.91 68.16
C GLU A 788 -9.34 4.29 66.80
N GLU A 789 -8.14 4.56 66.22
CA GLU A 789 -7.26 5.77 66.10
C GLU A 789 -6.11 5.48 65.06
N TYR A 790 -5.14 6.40 64.83
CA TYR A 790 -3.87 6.32 64.05
C TYR A 790 -3.92 6.29 62.48
N GLU A 791 -3.59 7.36 61.71
CA GLU A 791 -2.31 8.12 61.47
C GLU A 791 -1.46 7.55 60.28
N TYR A 792 -0.78 8.29 59.38
CA TYR A 792 -0.36 9.72 59.31
C TYR A 792 -0.02 10.20 57.86
N TYR A 793 -0.46 11.42 57.45
CA TYR A 793 0.18 12.42 56.52
C TYR A 793 0.44 12.04 55.03
N ASP A 794 0.59 12.92 54.00
CA ASP A 794 0.69 14.39 53.74
C ASP A 794 0.21 14.65 52.26
N ASP A 795 0.02 15.84 51.65
CA ASP A 795 -0.47 17.20 52.01
C ASP A 795 -0.65 18.03 50.66
N TYR A 796 -1.38 19.17 50.67
CA TYR A 796 -1.64 20.16 49.57
C TYR A 796 -2.49 19.76 48.33
N ASP A 797 -3.66 20.36 48.02
CA ASP A 797 -4.07 21.76 47.69
C ASP A 797 -3.99 22.12 46.17
N TYR A 798 -4.78 23.04 45.57
CA TYR A 798 -5.73 24.05 46.06
C TYR A 798 -6.85 24.34 44.99
N TYR A 799 -8.01 24.89 45.42
CA TYR A 799 -9.00 25.77 44.72
C TYR A 799 -10.48 25.35 44.62
N GLU A 800 -11.35 26.37 44.61
CA GLU A 800 -12.75 26.39 45.06
C GLU A 800 -13.78 26.72 43.94
N GLU A 801 -15.05 26.38 44.22
CA GLU A 801 -16.32 26.98 43.73
C GLU A 801 -16.48 27.38 42.24
N GLU A 802 -17.30 26.62 41.48
CA GLU A 802 -18.77 26.82 41.38
C GLU A 802 -19.51 25.49 41.10
#